data_AF-A0A4Q0HW87-F1
#
_entry.id   AF-A0A4Q0HW87-F1
#
_cell.length_a   1.000
_cell.length_b   1.000
_cell.length_c   1.000
_cell.angle_alpha   90.00
_cell.angle_beta   90.00
_cell.angle_gamma   90.00
#
_symmetry.space_group_name_H-M   'P 1'
#
loop_
_entity.id
_entity.type
_entity.pdbx_description
1 polymer ?
#
loop_
_entity_poly.entity_id
_entity_poly.type
_entity_poly.pdbx_seq_one_letter_code
_entity_poly.pdbx_strand_id
1 'polypeptide(L)'
;MAQQGWQPGQPLELKPTIITAERRNTYWGGEGGGYVGSGDGWGLQEGPRRGEGDRSRFKQFDFPSTTADFIGEQKYNQSLIDAEYSARFATLTTDTERELAEKQQAAKASQALTETASAILDQKIAFEIIDAKKSKYASTAPLIYGLYDQSPFYLMENLTYTKLRETLASSDPIKNLGDAYTLYDNVWRAAQELKALSLSIDILTKKLSGLAKARQTLEANLAEQDPGWENLHNEYLKAIADELEIQVQLLPEYLQVELASLAGSVVGLTPDQTLMRYKNTLDKMIEKTMAAIKPIDPPLAINRNGLMIYYPAANPQVTPPLSKPELEGLKQLIYLQQNTALGVRWLSHHDFVLKSESARFLANASNAISDLAERAQQVATAQARIEAVRVANTYRLSGTAAATQAIVMTSVGTIATAEGVTVTLRAAIGAAVAALTELAASTASGLMVGVSALIYSPKLANGELPERYALGTPISTLVPGLDESTISSAVNGTIDLPVRMSSRTAADGRSEVFVVNTDGASVPSRVKVVTATYDPGQKVYTVTTSDIPPRTLIWTPISAPGDSSTTLPPAPPETPVYAGADTIPVEGRVDSFPAVVEAGFDDFIIVFPVDSGLPPIYVMFRDRREDPGIVTGNGQSITGSWLGAASQGEGVPIPSQIAAKLRGQEFKNFKAFREAFWKTVASDSELASQLNRQNLRRILNGKAPYTSELEHAGKSSKFELHHKIFISQGGEIFDIDNIHIVTPKLHKRIHGKGN
;
A
#
# COMPACT_ATOMS: atom_id res chain seq x y z
N MET A 1 -12.59 -1.40 -13.96
CA MET A 1 -12.82 -0.08 -13.33
C MET A 1 -14.22 0.45 -13.59
N ALA A 2 -14.66 0.70 -14.84
CA ALA A 2 -16.02 1.20 -15.10
C ALA A 2 -17.18 0.20 -14.83
N GLN A 3 -16.96 -1.11 -15.01
CA GLN A 3 -18.03 -2.12 -14.84
C GLN A 3 -18.44 -2.40 -13.37
N GLN A 4 -17.69 -1.87 -12.40
CA GLN A 4 -18.02 -1.95 -10.96
C GLN A 4 -18.30 -0.58 -10.32
N GLY A 5 -18.48 0.47 -11.14
CA GLY A 5 -18.86 1.81 -10.66
C GLY A 5 -17.78 2.58 -9.89
N TRP A 6 -16.54 2.10 -9.86
CA TRP A 6 -15.47 2.74 -9.08
C TRP A 6 -14.89 3.95 -9.82
N GLN A 7 -14.92 5.13 -9.20
CA GLN A 7 -14.24 6.34 -9.67
C GLN A 7 -12.94 6.56 -8.89
N PRO A 8 -11.85 6.98 -9.55
CA PRO A 8 -10.62 7.39 -8.85
C PRO A 8 -10.92 8.41 -7.75
N GLY A 9 -10.53 8.11 -6.51
CA GLY A 9 -10.72 8.99 -5.35
C GLY A 9 -11.94 8.66 -4.46
N GLN A 10 -12.78 7.66 -4.79
CA GLN A 10 -13.79 7.19 -3.85
C GLN A 10 -13.19 6.27 -2.77
N PRO A 11 -13.59 6.42 -1.48
CA PRO A 11 -13.20 5.48 -0.43
C PRO A 11 -13.67 4.06 -0.78
N LEU A 12 -12.76 3.09 -0.74
CA LEU A 12 -13.13 1.68 -0.84
C LEU A 12 -13.72 1.23 0.51
N GLU A 13 -15.02 1.02 0.57
CA GLU A 13 -15.66 0.44 1.76
C GLU A 13 -15.42 -1.08 1.79
N LEU A 14 -14.62 -1.54 2.77
CA LEU A 14 -14.43 -2.96 3.01
C LEU A 14 -15.63 -3.51 3.79
N LYS A 15 -16.50 -4.26 3.12
CA LYS A 15 -17.59 -4.96 3.78
C LYS A 15 -17.75 -6.36 3.20
N PRO A 16 -17.66 -7.43 4.03
CA PRO A 16 -17.92 -8.76 3.54
C PRO A 16 -19.40 -8.90 3.17
N THR A 17 -19.65 -9.53 2.03
CA THR A 17 -21.01 -9.92 1.63
C THR A 17 -21.47 -11.08 2.50
N ILE A 18 -22.44 -10.80 3.38
CA ILE A 18 -23.02 -11.79 4.28
C ILE A 18 -24.20 -12.42 3.58
N ILE A 19 -24.01 -13.65 3.14
CA ILE A 19 -25.06 -14.43 2.49
C ILE A 19 -26.02 -14.86 3.60
N THR A 20 -27.13 -14.13 3.74
CA THR A 20 -28.34 -14.65 4.36
C THR A 20 -29.14 -15.22 3.22
N ALA A 21 -29.24 -16.54 3.14
CA ALA A 21 -30.08 -17.10 2.08
C ALA A 21 -31.53 -16.63 2.31
N GLU A 22 -32.32 -16.48 1.25
CA GLU A 22 -33.79 -16.45 1.32
C GLU A 22 -34.38 -17.77 1.89
N ARG A 23 -33.53 -18.67 2.39
CA ARG A 23 -33.89 -19.78 3.26
C ARG A 23 -34.70 -19.20 4.40
N ARG A 24 -35.98 -19.58 4.48
CA ARG A 24 -36.68 -19.55 5.77
C ARG A 24 -35.72 -20.17 6.77
N ASN A 25 -35.39 -19.41 7.81
CA ASN A 25 -34.72 -19.91 8.98
C ASN A 25 -35.54 -21.13 9.43
N THR A 26 -35.17 -22.36 9.06
CA THR A 26 -35.96 -23.57 9.40
C THR A 26 -35.92 -23.85 10.90
N TYR A 27 -35.16 -23.04 11.65
CA TYR A 27 -35.31 -22.86 13.09
C TYR A 27 -36.75 -22.51 13.50
N TRP A 28 -37.62 -22.03 12.59
CA TRP A 28 -39.01 -21.74 12.90
C TRP A 28 -39.97 -22.31 11.86
N GLY A 29 -40.75 -23.32 12.27
CA GLY A 29 -42.11 -23.53 11.74
C GLY A 29 -42.36 -24.71 10.79
N GLY A 30 -41.42 -25.64 10.58
CA GLY A 30 -41.74 -26.89 9.90
C GLY A 30 -42.38 -27.87 10.88
N GLU A 31 -43.63 -28.31 10.63
CA GLU A 31 -44.20 -29.48 11.30
C GLU A 31 -43.24 -30.66 11.09
N GLY A 32 -42.48 -31.00 12.13
CA GLY A 32 -41.44 -32.01 12.07
C GLY A 32 -42.02 -33.35 11.63
N GLY A 33 -41.38 -33.99 10.64
CA GLY A 33 -41.64 -35.38 10.30
C GLY A 33 -41.64 -36.22 11.57
N GLY A 34 -42.71 -36.97 11.80
CA GLY A 34 -42.97 -37.65 13.06
C GLY A 34 -41.83 -38.60 13.43
N TYR A 35 -40.97 -38.20 14.38
CA TYR A 35 -39.94 -39.07 14.93
C TYR A 35 -40.62 -40.17 15.75
N VAL A 36 -40.57 -41.42 15.29
CA VAL A 36 -41.29 -42.55 15.88
C VAL A 36 -40.42 -43.26 16.92
N GLY A 37 -40.92 -43.41 18.15
CA GLY A 37 -40.25 -44.12 19.24
C GLY A 37 -40.42 -45.64 19.21
N SER A 38 -39.96 -46.33 18.15
CA SER A 38 -39.93 -47.80 18.10
C SER A 38 -38.51 -48.34 18.28
N GLY A 39 -38.28 -48.98 19.44
CA GLY A 39 -36.96 -49.31 19.98
C GLY A 39 -36.21 -50.51 19.36
N ASP A 40 -36.11 -50.61 18.04
CA ASP A 40 -35.32 -51.65 17.39
C ASP A 40 -34.30 -51.10 16.38
N GLY A 41 -33.03 -51.14 16.77
CA GLY A 41 -31.89 -51.03 15.85
C GLY A 41 -31.18 -49.68 15.90
N TRP A 42 -29.84 -49.75 16.00
CA TRP A 42 -28.86 -48.67 15.97
C TRP A 42 -29.34 -47.33 15.38
N GLY A 43 -29.40 -46.30 16.23
CA GLY A 43 -29.82 -44.93 15.91
C GLY A 43 -29.83 -44.03 17.16
N LEU A 44 -29.98 -42.71 16.98
CA LEU A 44 -29.94 -41.60 17.97
C LEU A 44 -30.93 -41.68 19.16
N GLN A 45 -31.57 -42.82 19.40
CA GLN A 45 -32.79 -42.91 20.22
C GLN A 45 -32.49 -43.31 21.68
N GLU A 46 -32.63 -42.38 22.61
CA GLU A 46 -33.25 -42.68 23.91
C GLU A 46 -34.74 -42.31 23.76
N GLY A 47 -35.65 -43.09 24.36
CA GLY A 47 -37.10 -42.91 24.20
C GLY A 47 -37.62 -41.53 24.62
N PRO A 48 -38.95 -41.30 24.50
CA PRO A 48 -39.57 -40.00 24.78
C PRO A 48 -39.17 -39.41 26.13
N ARG A 49 -39.24 -38.07 26.25
CA ARG A 49 -38.98 -37.35 27.50
C ARG A 49 -39.76 -38.00 28.65
N ARG A 50 -39.13 -38.11 29.83
CA ARG A 50 -39.78 -38.67 31.04
C ARG A 50 -41.13 -37.96 31.27
N GLY A 51 -42.24 -38.64 30.98
CA GLY A 51 -43.60 -38.12 31.09
C GLY A 51 -44.50 -38.29 29.85
N GLU A 52 -43.97 -38.67 28.68
CA GLU A 52 -44.73 -38.67 27.41
C GLU A 52 -44.96 -40.05 26.76
N GLY A 53 -44.68 -41.15 27.45
CA GLY A 53 -44.84 -42.50 26.89
C GLY A 53 -46.22 -43.10 27.16
N ASP A 54 -47.03 -43.30 26.12
CA ASP A 54 -48.20 -44.17 26.20
C ASP A 54 -47.77 -45.66 26.23
N ARG A 55 -48.52 -46.49 26.97
CA ARG A 55 -48.20 -47.92 27.12
C ARG A 55 -48.39 -48.66 25.78
N SER A 56 -47.31 -49.12 25.16
CA SER A 56 -47.37 -50.06 24.04
C SER A 56 -48.14 -51.33 24.44
N ARG A 57 -49.21 -51.65 23.70
CA ARG A 57 -50.04 -52.87 23.88
C ARG A 57 -49.66 -54.01 22.92
N PHE A 58 -48.58 -53.89 22.15
CA PHE A 58 -48.17 -54.91 21.20
C PHE A 58 -46.90 -55.61 21.69
N LYS A 59 -46.97 -56.93 21.87
CA LYS A 59 -45.78 -57.78 22.00
C LYS A 59 -44.98 -57.68 20.70
N GLN A 60 -43.75 -57.20 20.83
CA GLN A 60 -42.75 -57.15 19.77
C GLN A 60 -42.35 -58.60 19.44
N PHE A 61 -42.67 -59.05 18.22
CA PHE A 61 -42.16 -60.30 17.66
C PHE A 61 -40.98 -59.96 16.75
N ASP A 62 -39.82 -60.55 17.02
CA ASP A 62 -38.63 -60.50 16.15
C ASP A 62 -38.86 -61.34 14.89
N PHE A 63 -39.33 -60.70 13.83
CA PHE A 63 -39.11 -61.15 12.45
C PHE A 63 -38.43 -60.00 11.69
N PRO A 64 -37.58 -60.26 10.67
CA PRO A 64 -37.07 -59.20 9.81
C PRO A 64 -38.26 -58.48 9.20
N SER A 65 -38.47 -57.22 9.60
CA SER A 65 -39.48 -56.39 8.94
C SER A 65 -38.97 -56.08 7.53
N THR A 66 -39.83 -56.13 6.52
CA THR A 66 -39.47 -55.74 5.14
C THR A 66 -38.80 -54.36 5.08
N THR A 67 -39.17 -53.47 6.00
CA THR A 67 -38.52 -52.17 6.23
C THR A 67 -37.04 -52.30 6.62
N ALA A 68 -36.66 -53.28 7.46
CA ALA A 68 -35.26 -53.51 7.82
C ALA A 68 -34.42 -53.95 6.62
N ASP A 69 -34.97 -54.76 5.72
CA ASP A 69 -34.29 -55.20 4.49
C ASP A 69 -34.08 -54.02 3.53
N PHE A 70 -35.11 -53.21 3.29
CA PHE A 70 -35.00 -52.00 2.45
C PHE A 70 -34.02 -50.95 3.03
N ILE A 71 -33.97 -50.80 4.36
CA ILE A 71 -32.97 -49.94 5.01
C ILE A 71 -31.56 -50.53 4.90
N GLY A 72 -31.42 -51.86 4.97
CA GLY A 72 -30.16 -52.54 4.70
C GLY A 72 -29.63 -52.25 3.30
N GLU A 73 -30.50 -52.31 2.28
CA GLU A 73 -30.17 -51.95 0.90
C GLU A 73 -29.79 -50.47 0.75
N GLN A 74 -30.54 -49.55 1.39
CA GLN A 74 -30.20 -48.13 1.41
C GLN A 74 -28.83 -47.86 2.03
N LYS A 75 -28.51 -48.51 3.15
CA LYS A 75 -27.19 -48.39 3.81
C LYS A 75 -26.07 -48.92 2.92
N TYR A 76 -26.32 -50.00 2.18
CA TYR A 76 -25.37 -50.52 1.21
C TYR A 76 -25.13 -49.51 0.08
N ASN A 77 -26.17 -48.93 -0.52
CA ASN A 77 -26.04 -47.92 -1.56
C ASN A 77 -25.28 -46.68 -1.06
N GLN A 78 -25.59 -46.23 0.16
CA GLN A 78 -24.87 -45.13 0.80
C GLN A 78 -23.38 -45.45 0.99
N SER A 79 -23.04 -46.68 1.36
CA SER A 79 -21.64 -47.12 1.53
C SER A 79 -20.84 -47.09 0.23
N LEU A 80 -21.50 -47.29 -0.92
CA LEU A 80 -20.88 -47.15 -2.24
C LEU A 80 -20.54 -45.68 -2.52
N ILE A 81 -21.47 -44.76 -2.21
CA ILE A 81 -21.24 -43.32 -2.34
C ILE A 81 -20.10 -42.89 -1.39
N ASP A 82 -20.10 -43.40 -0.16
CA ASP A 82 -19.06 -43.11 0.82
C ASP A 82 -17.68 -43.62 0.36
N ALA A 83 -17.60 -44.80 -0.25
CA ALA A 83 -16.36 -45.33 -0.80
C ALA A 83 -15.83 -44.46 -1.97
N GLU A 84 -16.72 -44.04 -2.87
CA GLU A 84 -16.40 -43.14 -3.99
C GLU A 84 -15.84 -41.81 -3.49
N TYR A 85 -16.54 -41.15 -2.56
CA TYR A 85 -16.11 -39.86 -2.03
C TYR A 85 -14.92 -39.98 -1.08
N SER A 86 -14.76 -41.08 -0.33
CA SER A 86 -13.57 -41.34 0.47
C SER A 86 -12.32 -41.41 -0.41
N ALA A 87 -12.39 -42.04 -1.58
CA ALA A 87 -11.29 -42.04 -2.53
C ALA A 87 -10.97 -40.62 -3.03
N ARG A 88 -12.00 -39.81 -3.32
CA ARG A 88 -11.83 -38.40 -3.72
C ARG A 88 -11.25 -37.53 -2.60
N PHE A 89 -11.68 -37.72 -1.36
CA PHE A 89 -11.15 -36.95 -0.22
C PHE A 89 -9.67 -37.25 0.05
N ALA A 90 -9.22 -38.49 -0.22
CA ALA A 90 -7.82 -38.87 -0.05
C ALA A 90 -6.86 -38.10 -1.00
N THR A 91 -7.33 -37.69 -2.18
CA THR A 91 -6.52 -36.96 -3.16
C THR A 91 -6.90 -35.48 -3.31
N LEU A 92 -7.96 -35.02 -2.61
CA LEU A 92 -8.58 -33.71 -2.82
C LEU A 92 -7.60 -32.55 -2.77
N THR A 93 -6.67 -32.56 -1.81
CA THR A 93 -5.64 -31.52 -1.68
C THR A 93 -4.75 -31.49 -2.92
N THR A 94 -4.16 -32.63 -3.28
CA THR A 94 -3.28 -32.72 -4.45
C THR A 94 -4.00 -32.38 -5.74
N ASP A 95 -5.24 -32.83 -5.91
CA ASP A 95 -6.04 -32.56 -7.10
C ASP A 95 -6.42 -31.08 -7.22
N THR A 96 -6.79 -30.44 -6.10
CA THR A 96 -7.12 -29.01 -6.08
C THR A 96 -5.89 -28.15 -6.39
N GLU A 97 -4.73 -28.50 -5.84
CA GLU A 97 -3.48 -27.79 -6.12
C GLU A 97 -3.01 -27.98 -7.56
N ARG A 98 -3.19 -29.19 -8.10
CA ARG A 98 -2.90 -29.49 -9.51
C ARG A 98 -3.82 -28.71 -10.45
N GLU A 99 -5.13 -28.65 -10.17
CA GLU A 99 -6.09 -27.86 -10.97
C GLU A 99 -5.68 -26.39 -11.04
N LEU A 100 -5.24 -25.80 -9.91
CA LEU A 100 -4.72 -24.44 -9.86
C LEU A 100 -3.48 -24.29 -10.75
N ALA A 101 -2.49 -25.17 -10.58
CA ALA A 101 -1.24 -25.12 -11.34
C ALA A 101 -1.46 -25.28 -12.85
N GLU A 102 -2.32 -26.20 -13.28
CA GLU A 102 -2.66 -26.44 -14.68
C GLU A 102 -3.34 -25.22 -15.31
N LYS A 103 -4.29 -24.59 -14.61
CA LYS A 103 -4.96 -23.37 -15.09
C LYS A 103 -4.00 -22.17 -15.16
N GLN A 104 -3.12 -22.02 -14.17
CA GLN A 104 -2.07 -21.00 -14.19
C GLN A 104 -1.11 -21.20 -15.37
N GLN A 105 -0.67 -22.44 -15.61
CA GLN A 105 0.20 -22.76 -16.73
C GLN A 105 -0.50 -22.53 -18.08
N ALA A 106 -1.76 -22.94 -18.22
CA ALA A 106 -2.55 -22.73 -19.43
C ALA A 106 -2.74 -21.24 -19.74
N ALA A 107 -3.00 -20.40 -18.73
CA ALA A 107 -3.15 -18.96 -18.89
C ALA A 107 -1.85 -18.28 -19.37
N LYS A 108 -0.69 -18.86 -19.07
CA LYS A 108 0.64 -18.31 -19.43
C LYS A 108 1.18 -18.85 -20.76
N ALA A 109 0.67 -19.96 -21.27
CA ALA A 109 1.28 -20.78 -22.33
C ALA A 109 1.50 -20.07 -23.69
N SER A 110 1.10 -18.81 -23.84
CA SER A 110 1.26 -18.04 -25.08
C SER A 110 1.87 -16.64 -24.88
N GLN A 111 2.41 -16.33 -23.70
CA GLN A 111 2.87 -14.98 -23.36
C GLN A 111 4.26 -15.01 -22.68
N ALA A 112 5.20 -14.22 -23.20
CA ALA A 112 6.44 -13.91 -22.51
C ALA A 112 6.14 -12.84 -21.44
N LEU A 113 5.79 -13.28 -20.24
CA LEU A 113 5.45 -12.40 -19.12
C LEU A 113 6.67 -12.11 -18.25
N THR A 114 6.73 -10.90 -17.70
CA THR A 114 7.65 -10.57 -16.61
C THR A 114 7.24 -11.31 -15.34
N GLU A 115 8.14 -11.44 -14.36
CA GLU A 115 7.84 -12.09 -13.08
C GLU A 115 6.64 -11.46 -12.37
N THR A 116 6.58 -10.12 -12.36
CA THR A 116 5.44 -9.36 -11.81
C THR A 116 4.14 -9.63 -12.55
N ALA A 117 4.16 -9.60 -13.90
CA ALA A 117 2.95 -9.87 -14.69
C ALA A 117 2.47 -11.32 -14.52
N SER A 118 3.39 -12.28 -14.36
CA SER A 118 3.05 -13.66 -14.02
C SER A 118 2.39 -13.76 -12.64
N ALA A 119 2.93 -13.08 -11.62
CA ALA A 119 2.38 -13.12 -10.26
C ALA A 119 0.98 -12.51 -10.18
N ILE A 120 0.73 -11.40 -10.89
CA ILE A 120 -0.60 -10.79 -11.03
C ILE A 120 -1.59 -11.79 -11.65
N LEU A 121 -1.19 -12.45 -12.74
CA LEU A 121 -2.04 -13.42 -13.42
C LEU A 121 -2.32 -14.65 -12.54
N ASP A 122 -1.31 -15.15 -11.81
CA ASP A 122 -1.46 -16.29 -10.90
C ASP A 122 -2.47 -16.03 -9.79
N GLN A 123 -2.40 -14.84 -9.18
CA GLN A 123 -3.34 -14.41 -8.16
C GLN A 123 -4.76 -14.31 -8.74
N LYS A 124 -4.89 -13.73 -9.94
CA LYS A 124 -6.17 -13.60 -10.64
C LYS A 124 -6.80 -14.97 -10.94
N ILE A 125 -6.03 -15.93 -11.44
CA ILE A 125 -6.52 -17.29 -11.71
C ILE A 125 -6.98 -17.98 -10.42
N ALA A 126 -6.29 -17.76 -9.30
CA ALA A 126 -6.72 -18.30 -8.02
C ALA A 126 -8.10 -17.75 -7.60
N PHE A 127 -8.34 -16.45 -7.74
CA PHE A 127 -9.67 -15.85 -7.52
C PHE A 127 -10.73 -16.47 -8.44
N GLU A 128 -10.48 -16.59 -9.74
CA GLU A 128 -11.44 -17.17 -10.70
C GLU A 128 -11.85 -18.60 -10.35
N ILE A 129 -10.90 -19.44 -9.92
CA ILE A 129 -11.20 -20.82 -9.50
C ILE A 129 -12.00 -20.83 -8.20
N ILE A 130 -11.64 -19.98 -7.23
CA ILE A 130 -12.39 -19.85 -5.97
C ILE A 130 -13.83 -19.45 -6.26
N ASP A 131 -14.06 -18.44 -7.11
CA ASP A 131 -15.39 -17.96 -7.46
C ASP A 131 -16.22 -19.01 -8.22
N ALA A 132 -15.59 -19.77 -9.11
CA ALA A 132 -16.25 -20.88 -9.79
C ALA A 132 -16.70 -21.96 -8.78
N LYS A 133 -15.84 -22.33 -7.82
CA LYS A 133 -16.18 -23.31 -6.78
C LYS A 133 -17.23 -22.78 -5.80
N LYS A 134 -17.17 -21.50 -5.42
CA LYS A 134 -18.20 -20.83 -4.60
C LYS A 134 -19.55 -20.82 -5.29
N SER A 135 -19.58 -20.52 -6.59
CA SER A 135 -20.81 -20.56 -7.39
C SER A 135 -21.41 -21.96 -7.44
N LYS A 136 -20.56 -22.99 -7.62
CA LYS A 136 -21.00 -24.40 -7.56
C LYS A 136 -21.47 -24.81 -6.16
N TYR A 137 -20.81 -24.33 -5.11
CA TYR A 137 -21.23 -24.54 -3.73
C TYR A 137 -22.63 -23.96 -3.50
N ALA A 138 -22.85 -22.71 -3.91
CA ALA A 138 -24.13 -22.03 -3.78
C ALA A 138 -25.28 -22.73 -4.52
N SER A 139 -25.03 -23.28 -5.72
CA SER A 139 -26.05 -24.03 -6.47
C SER A 139 -26.29 -25.45 -5.94
N THR A 140 -25.27 -26.07 -5.31
CA THR A 140 -25.39 -27.42 -4.72
C THR A 140 -26.06 -27.38 -3.35
N ALA A 141 -25.85 -26.31 -2.57
CA ALA A 141 -26.28 -26.24 -1.18
C ALA A 141 -27.79 -26.43 -0.94
N PRO A 142 -28.72 -25.95 -1.80
CA PRO A 142 -30.15 -26.23 -1.64
C PRO A 142 -30.51 -27.72 -1.78
N LEU A 143 -29.76 -28.48 -2.57
CA LEU A 143 -30.08 -29.87 -2.89
C LEU A 143 -29.96 -30.81 -1.68
N ILE A 144 -29.08 -30.49 -0.72
CA ILE A 144 -28.89 -31.33 0.47
C ILE A 144 -30.15 -31.36 1.35
N TYR A 145 -30.99 -30.32 1.28
CA TYR A 145 -32.19 -30.19 2.10
C TYR A 145 -33.41 -30.88 1.50
N GLY A 146 -33.24 -31.73 0.46
CA GLY A 146 -34.32 -32.41 -0.23
C GLY A 146 -35.17 -33.37 0.63
N LEU A 147 -34.72 -33.71 1.84
CA LEU A 147 -35.47 -34.51 2.80
C LEU A 147 -35.91 -33.64 3.99
N TYR A 148 -37.17 -33.23 3.98
CA TYR A 148 -37.83 -32.48 5.06
C TYR A 148 -37.14 -31.17 5.46
N ASP A 149 -36.45 -30.51 4.52
CA ASP A 149 -35.64 -29.31 4.77
C ASP A 149 -34.55 -29.53 5.85
N GLN A 150 -34.09 -30.77 6.01
CA GLN A 150 -33.06 -31.17 6.97
C GLN A 150 -31.78 -31.59 6.26
N SER A 151 -30.64 -31.15 6.82
CA SER A 151 -29.33 -31.59 6.38
C SER A 151 -29.16 -33.09 6.62
N PRO A 152 -28.62 -33.85 5.65
CA PRO A 152 -28.45 -35.29 5.81
C PRO A 152 -27.27 -35.64 6.71
N PHE A 153 -26.37 -34.70 7.00
CA PHE A 153 -25.27 -34.92 7.94
C PHE A 153 -25.84 -35.29 9.32
N TYR A 154 -25.44 -36.47 9.82
CA TYR A 154 -25.88 -37.07 11.09
C TYR A 154 -27.36 -37.44 11.22
N LEU A 155 -28.19 -37.12 10.21
CA LEU A 155 -29.63 -37.38 10.21
C LEU A 155 -30.06 -38.34 9.11
N MET A 156 -29.19 -38.67 8.14
CA MET A 156 -29.54 -39.42 6.93
C MET A 156 -30.37 -40.68 7.23
N GLU A 157 -29.94 -41.51 8.19
CA GLU A 157 -30.66 -42.72 8.57
C GLU A 157 -32.09 -42.45 9.09
N ASN A 158 -32.29 -41.40 9.89
CA ASN A 158 -33.62 -41.04 10.38
C ASN A 158 -34.50 -40.48 9.26
N LEU A 159 -33.92 -39.69 8.36
CA LEU A 159 -34.63 -39.09 7.22
C LEU A 159 -35.08 -40.16 6.22
N THR A 160 -34.18 -41.09 5.87
CA THR A 160 -34.49 -42.21 4.96
C THR A 160 -35.49 -43.17 5.58
N TYR A 161 -35.37 -43.47 6.89
CA TYR A 161 -36.34 -44.31 7.59
C TYR A 161 -37.75 -43.71 7.56
N THR A 162 -37.87 -42.42 7.89
CA THR A 162 -39.16 -41.71 7.89
C THR A 162 -39.77 -41.69 6.49
N LYS A 163 -38.97 -41.33 5.49
CA LYS A 163 -39.41 -41.27 4.10
C LYS A 163 -39.79 -42.64 3.52
N LEU A 164 -39.06 -43.69 3.89
CA LEU A 164 -39.40 -45.06 3.49
C LEU A 164 -40.73 -45.49 4.09
N ARG A 165 -40.98 -45.18 5.36
CA ARG A 165 -42.24 -45.50 6.04
C ARG A 165 -43.44 -44.83 5.37
N GLU A 166 -43.31 -43.54 5.03
CA GLU A 166 -44.32 -42.80 4.27
C GLU A 166 -44.53 -43.39 2.87
N THR A 167 -43.44 -43.78 2.20
CA THR A 167 -43.47 -44.38 0.86
C THR A 167 -44.21 -45.73 0.87
N LEU A 168 -43.92 -46.57 1.86
CA LEU A 168 -44.59 -47.86 2.05
C LEU A 168 -46.06 -47.71 2.45
N ALA A 169 -46.43 -46.60 3.10
CA ALA A 169 -47.82 -46.26 3.44
C ALA A 169 -48.58 -45.55 2.30
N SER A 170 -47.93 -45.24 1.17
CA SER A 170 -48.53 -44.54 0.04
C SER A 170 -49.49 -45.43 -0.76
N SER A 171 -50.30 -44.81 -1.63
CA SER A 171 -51.25 -45.54 -2.48
C SER A 171 -50.60 -46.41 -3.57
N ASP A 172 -49.34 -46.15 -3.93
CA ASP A 172 -48.55 -46.93 -4.90
C ASP A 172 -47.10 -47.10 -4.44
N PRO A 173 -46.84 -47.98 -3.44
CA PRO A 173 -45.52 -48.13 -2.84
C PRO A 173 -44.44 -48.60 -3.82
N ILE A 174 -44.79 -49.47 -4.78
CA ILE A 174 -43.81 -50.07 -5.71
C ILE A 174 -43.24 -49.01 -6.64
N LYS A 175 -44.11 -48.15 -7.20
CA LYS A 175 -43.67 -47.07 -8.08
C LYS A 175 -42.88 -46.00 -7.32
N ASN A 176 -43.35 -45.63 -6.12
CA ASN A 176 -42.76 -44.55 -5.33
C ASN A 176 -41.42 -44.95 -4.65
N LEU A 177 -41.15 -46.25 -4.51
CA LEU A 177 -39.92 -46.74 -3.89
C LEU A 177 -38.67 -46.36 -4.70
N GLY A 178 -38.72 -46.50 -6.04
CA GLY A 178 -37.60 -46.11 -6.91
C GLY A 178 -37.27 -44.62 -6.84
N ASP A 179 -38.30 -43.77 -6.77
CA ASP A 179 -38.15 -42.32 -6.61
C ASP A 179 -37.52 -41.97 -5.25
N ALA A 180 -37.90 -42.69 -4.19
CA ALA A 180 -37.33 -42.51 -2.85
C ALA A 180 -35.84 -42.85 -2.80
N TYR A 181 -35.42 -43.99 -3.37
CA TYR A 181 -33.99 -44.35 -3.45
C TYR A 181 -33.18 -43.34 -4.26
N THR A 182 -33.73 -42.90 -5.40
CA THR A 182 -33.09 -41.85 -6.23
C THR A 182 -32.92 -40.55 -5.45
N LEU A 183 -33.93 -40.15 -4.67
CA LEU A 183 -33.85 -38.98 -3.80
C LEU A 183 -32.76 -39.12 -2.73
N TYR A 184 -32.65 -40.29 -2.08
CA TYR A 184 -31.63 -40.55 -1.06
C TYR A 184 -30.23 -40.40 -1.63
N ASP A 185 -29.96 -41.02 -2.77
CA ASP A 185 -28.65 -40.95 -3.43
C ASP A 185 -28.32 -39.53 -3.85
N ASN A 186 -29.29 -38.80 -4.43
CA ASN A 186 -29.09 -37.41 -4.85
C ASN A 186 -28.76 -36.49 -3.67
N VAL A 187 -29.50 -36.62 -2.56
CA VAL A 187 -29.28 -35.81 -1.33
C VAL A 187 -27.92 -36.12 -0.73
N TRP A 188 -27.54 -37.40 -0.64
CA TRP A 188 -26.26 -37.79 -0.06
C TRP A 188 -25.07 -37.40 -0.94
N ARG A 189 -25.16 -37.60 -2.26
CA ARG A 189 -24.14 -37.14 -3.21
C ARG A 189 -23.98 -35.62 -3.17
N ALA A 190 -25.09 -34.87 -3.12
CA ALA A 190 -25.03 -33.42 -2.98
C ALA A 190 -24.32 -32.99 -1.69
N ALA A 191 -24.58 -33.68 -0.57
CA ALA A 191 -23.90 -33.41 0.70
C ALA A 191 -22.39 -33.67 0.63
N GLN A 192 -21.97 -34.80 0.05
CA GLN A 192 -20.56 -35.13 -0.13
C GLN A 192 -19.86 -34.17 -1.11
N GLU A 193 -20.55 -33.74 -2.18
CA GLU A 193 -20.04 -32.70 -3.08
C GLU A 193 -19.87 -31.35 -2.37
N LEU A 194 -20.82 -30.97 -1.52
CA LEU A 194 -20.76 -29.73 -0.76
C LEU A 194 -19.57 -29.73 0.22
N LYS A 195 -19.31 -30.88 0.87
CA LYS A 195 -18.11 -31.11 1.68
C LYS A 195 -16.85 -30.94 0.84
N ALA A 196 -16.74 -31.62 -0.30
CA ALA A 196 -15.58 -31.53 -1.19
C ALA A 196 -15.32 -30.08 -1.65
N LEU A 197 -16.36 -29.35 -2.05
CA LEU A 197 -16.26 -27.96 -2.47
C LEU A 197 -15.78 -27.06 -1.32
N SER A 198 -16.33 -27.22 -0.11
CA SER A 198 -15.91 -26.41 1.04
C SER A 198 -14.41 -26.59 1.37
N LEU A 199 -13.92 -27.83 1.32
CA LEU A 199 -12.52 -28.15 1.58
C LEU A 199 -11.60 -27.63 0.47
N SER A 200 -11.99 -27.79 -0.81
CA SER A 200 -11.23 -27.22 -1.93
C SER A 200 -11.13 -25.69 -1.85
N ILE A 201 -12.18 -24.99 -1.44
CA ILE A 201 -12.13 -23.52 -1.28
C ILE A 201 -11.16 -23.13 -0.15
N ASP A 202 -11.16 -23.84 0.98
CA ASP A 202 -10.20 -23.62 2.08
C ASP A 202 -8.74 -23.82 1.62
N ILE A 203 -8.48 -24.88 0.83
CA ILE A 203 -7.15 -25.15 0.25
C ILE A 203 -6.71 -24.01 -0.69
N LEU A 204 -7.57 -23.60 -1.61
CA LEU A 204 -7.26 -22.53 -2.57
C LEU A 204 -7.04 -21.18 -1.88
N THR A 205 -7.83 -20.89 -0.86
CA THR A 205 -7.72 -19.65 -0.08
C THR A 205 -6.36 -19.55 0.63
N LYS A 206 -5.84 -20.66 1.15
CA LYS A 206 -4.48 -20.73 1.72
C LYS A 206 -3.41 -20.46 0.66
N LYS A 207 -3.56 -20.99 -0.57
CA LYS A 207 -2.65 -20.71 -1.68
C LYS A 207 -2.72 -19.25 -2.14
N LEU A 208 -3.92 -18.67 -2.19
CA LEU A 208 -4.15 -17.28 -2.58
C LEU A 208 -3.38 -16.31 -1.68
N SER A 209 -3.39 -16.51 -0.36
CA SER A 209 -2.60 -15.70 0.58
C SER A 209 -1.10 -15.72 0.25
N GLY A 210 -0.55 -16.89 -0.07
CA GLY A 210 0.85 -17.05 -0.49
C GLY A 210 1.18 -16.33 -1.81
N LEU A 211 0.30 -16.46 -2.81
CA LEU A 211 0.43 -15.77 -4.10
C LEU A 211 0.40 -14.25 -3.94
N ALA A 212 -0.48 -13.75 -3.07
CA ALA A 212 -0.59 -12.32 -2.82
C ALA A 212 0.65 -11.75 -2.11
N LYS A 213 1.23 -12.48 -1.15
CA LYS A 213 2.50 -12.08 -0.49
C LYS A 213 3.68 -12.08 -1.47
N ALA A 214 3.75 -13.08 -2.36
CA ALA A 214 4.77 -13.15 -3.41
C ALA A 214 4.64 -11.97 -4.40
N ARG A 215 3.41 -11.70 -4.86
CA ARG A 215 3.07 -10.55 -5.70
C ARG A 215 3.56 -9.23 -5.08
N GLN A 216 3.17 -8.98 -3.83
CA GLN A 216 3.54 -7.77 -3.09
C GLN A 216 5.05 -7.62 -2.93
N THR A 217 5.79 -8.72 -2.80
CA THR A 217 7.26 -8.70 -2.67
C THR A 217 7.94 -8.32 -4.00
N LEU A 218 7.42 -8.80 -5.13
CA LEU A 218 7.92 -8.43 -6.47
C LEU A 218 7.63 -6.97 -6.83
N GLU A 219 6.49 -6.45 -6.37
CA GLU A 219 6.06 -5.06 -6.61
C GLU A 219 6.65 -4.05 -5.60
N ALA A 220 7.36 -4.51 -4.56
CA ALA A 220 7.97 -3.65 -3.54
C ALA A 220 9.09 -2.71 -4.09
N ASN A 221 9.59 -2.97 -5.29
CA ASN A 221 10.65 -2.19 -5.94
C ASN A 221 10.14 -1.16 -6.96
N LEU A 222 8.81 -1.05 -7.15
CA LEU A 222 8.24 0.00 -8.01
C LEU A 222 8.53 1.36 -7.36
N ALA A 223 9.16 2.25 -8.12
CA ALA A 223 9.49 3.58 -7.64
C ALA A 223 8.21 4.28 -7.14
N GLU A 224 8.26 4.76 -5.90
CA GLU A 224 7.16 5.46 -5.20
C GLU A 224 6.66 6.74 -5.93
N GLN A 225 7.21 7.05 -7.10
CA GLN A 225 6.99 8.27 -7.88
C GLN A 225 6.30 8.01 -9.24
N ASP A 226 5.96 6.76 -9.59
CA ASP A 226 5.25 6.42 -10.83
C ASP A 226 3.74 6.76 -10.72
N PRO A 227 3.12 7.46 -11.68
CA PRO A 227 1.66 7.67 -11.72
C PRO A 227 0.83 6.37 -11.68
N GLY A 228 1.40 5.22 -12.11
CA GLY A 228 0.80 3.90 -11.98
C GLY A 228 0.75 3.36 -10.54
N TRP A 229 1.46 3.98 -9.60
CA TRP A 229 1.61 3.54 -8.22
C TRP A 229 0.31 3.69 -7.40
N GLU A 230 -0.46 4.77 -7.58
CA GLU A 230 -1.75 4.94 -6.90
C GLU A 230 -2.77 3.89 -7.37
N ASN A 231 -2.79 3.61 -8.67
CA ASN A 231 -3.64 2.57 -9.25
C ASN A 231 -3.30 1.19 -8.67
N LEU A 232 -2.00 0.89 -8.50
CA LEU A 232 -1.54 -0.36 -7.90
C LEU A 232 -2.06 -0.57 -6.47
N HIS A 233 -2.00 0.47 -5.63
CA HIS A 233 -2.47 0.37 -4.25
C HIS A 233 -3.98 0.24 -4.15
N ASN A 234 -4.71 0.91 -5.05
CA ASN A 234 -6.15 0.71 -5.17
C ASN A 234 -6.50 -0.73 -5.60
N GLU A 235 -5.72 -1.32 -6.50
CA GLU A 235 -5.85 -2.74 -6.85
C GLU A 235 -5.58 -3.66 -5.66
N TYR A 236 -4.58 -3.37 -4.83
CA TYR A 236 -4.32 -4.14 -3.62
C TYR A 236 -5.46 -4.06 -2.61
N LEU A 237 -5.96 -2.86 -2.36
CA LEU A 237 -7.09 -2.68 -1.44
C LEU A 237 -8.32 -3.44 -1.93
N LYS A 238 -8.56 -3.47 -3.25
CA LYS A 238 -9.63 -4.28 -3.84
C LYS A 238 -9.38 -5.78 -3.66
N ALA A 239 -8.18 -6.27 -3.93
CA ALA A 239 -7.85 -7.69 -3.73
C ALA A 239 -8.01 -8.10 -2.25
N ILE A 240 -7.64 -7.22 -1.31
CA ILE A 240 -7.86 -7.41 0.12
C ILE A 240 -9.36 -7.49 0.45
N ALA A 241 -10.20 -6.66 -0.20
CA ALA A 241 -11.65 -6.70 -0.04
C ALA A 241 -12.24 -8.04 -0.50
N ASP A 242 -11.83 -8.50 -1.68
CA ASP A 242 -12.27 -9.78 -2.25
C ASP A 242 -11.82 -10.96 -1.38
N GLU A 243 -10.58 -10.92 -0.86
CA GLU A 243 -10.09 -11.91 0.11
C GLU A 243 -10.87 -11.89 1.43
N LEU A 244 -11.19 -10.72 1.98
CA LEU A 244 -12.01 -10.60 3.20
C LEU A 244 -13.37 -11.27 3.01
N GLU A 245 -14.02 -11.05 1.87
CA GLU A 245 -15.29 -11.70 1.55
C GLU A 245 -15.14 -13.23 1.55
N ILE A 246 -14.10 -13.75 0.91
CA ILE A 246 -13.82 -15.20 0.89
C ILE A 246 -13.62 -15.75 2.30
N GLN A 247 -12.82 -15.07 3.15
CA GLN A 247 -12.57 -15.50 4.54
C GLN A 247 -13.85 -15.56 5.36
N VAL A 248 -14.73 -14.56 5.23
CA VAL A 248 -16.01 -14.55 5.95
C VAL A 248 -16.93 -15.65 5.43
N GLN A 249 -16.98 -15.88 4.11
CA GLN A 249 -17.83 -16.92 3.54
C GLN A 249 -17.38 -18.35 3.86
N LEU A 250 -16.11 -18.56 4.23
CA LEU A 250 -15.61 -19.83 4.75
C LEU A 250 -16.17 -20.17 6.14
N LEU A 251 -16.60 -19.18 6.93
CA LEU A 251 -17.29 -19.43 8.19
C LEU A 251 -18.64 -20.13 7.94
N PRO A 252 -19.09 -21.01 8.85
CA PRO A 252 -20.49 -21.42 8.94
C PRO A 252 -21.45 -20.22 8.95
N GLU A 253 -22.59 -20.33 8.28
CA GLU A 253 -23.56 -19.22 8.09
C GLU A 253 -23.94 -18.55 9.42
N TYR A 254 -24.16 -19.34 10.47
CA TYR A 254 -24.52 -18.79 11.77
C TYR A 254 -23.41 -17.96 12.45
N LEU A 255 -22.14 -18.26 12.16
CA LEU A 255 -21.01 -17.47 12.65
C LEU A 255 -20.83 -16.19 11.83
N GLN A 256 -21.17 -16.22 10.54
CA GLN A 256 -21.19 -15.01 9.71
C GLN A 256 -22.23 -14.01 10.23
N VAL A 257 -23.44 -14.49 10.55
CA VAL A 257 -24.52 -13.65 11.11
C VAL A 257 -24.14 -13.08 12.47
N GLU A 258 -23.53 -13.89 13.35
CA GLU A 258 -23.06 -13.40 14.66
C GLU A 258 -21.94 -12.35 14.50
N LEU A 259 -20.99 -12.58 13.59
CA LEU A 259 -19.95 -11.60 13.25
C LEU A 259 -20.55 -10.28 12.75
N ALA A 260 -21.53 -10.35 11.83
CA ALA A 260 -22.26 -9.20 11.32
C ALA A 260 -22.86 -8.35 12.44
N SER A 261 -23.57 -9.04 13.34
CA SER A 261 -24.30 -8.44 14.43
C SER A 261 -23.38 -7.78 15.45
N LEU A 262 -22.22 -8.37 15.71
CA LEU A 262 -21.28 -7.88 16.74
C LEU A 262 -20.30 -6.84 16.21
N ALA A 263 -19.91 -6.90 14.93
CA ALA A 263 -18.98 -5.96 14.34
C ALA A 263 -19.57 -4.54 14.32
N GLY A 264 -20.88 -4.42 14.06
CA GLY A 264 -21.60 -3.15 13.97
C GLY A 264 -21.29 -2.40 12.67
N SER A 265 -21.49 -1.07 12.69
CA SER A 265 -21.14 -0.22 11.53
C SER A 265 -19.64 -0.06 11.38
N VAL A 266 -19.16 -0.19 10.15
CA VAL A 266 -17.76 0.06 9.73
C VAL A 266 -17.64 1.29 8.82
N VAL A 267 -18.74 2.03 8.62
CA VAL A 267 -18.77 3.22 7.76
C VAL A 267 -17.80 4.28 8.30
N GLY A 268 -16.96 4.82 7.42
CA GLY A 268 -15.98 5.86 7.75
C GLY A 268 -14.67 5.36 8.37
N LEU A 269 -14.52 4.05 8.60
CA LEU A 269 -13.25 3.45 8.98
C LEU A 269 -12.36 3.26 7.75
N THR A 270 -11.04 3.38 7.93
CA THR A 270 -10.09 3.01 6.89
C THR A 270 -10.09 1.48 6.65
N PRO A 271 -9.58 0.99 5.50
CA PRO A 271 -9.49 -0.45 5.23
C PRO A 271 -8.82 -1.26 6.35
N ASP A 272 -7.68 -0.81 6.85
CA ASP A 272 -6.93 -1.44 7.95
C ASP A 272 -7.72 -1.43 9.27
N GLN A 273 -8.37 -0.31 9.61
CA GLN A 273 -9.23 -0.20 10.79
C GLN A 273 -10.43 -1.14 10.72
N THR A 274 -11.00 -1.30 9.53
CA THR A 274 -12.14 -2.19 9.27
C THR A 274 -11.75 -3.66 9.49
N LEU A 275 -10.61 -4.09 8.95
CA LEU A 275 -10.08 -5.45 9.15
C LEU A 275 -9.78 -5.70 10.63
N MET A 276 -9.15 -4.74 11.32
CA MET A 276 -8.90 -4.83 12.76
C MET A 276 -10.20 -4.91 13.58
N ARG A 277 -11.26 -4.22 13.16
CA ARG A 277 -12.58 -4.32 13.79
C ARG A 277 -13.16 -5.73 13.67
N TYR A 278 -13.09 -6.34 12.48
CA TYR A 278 -13.53 -7.72 12.28
C TYR A 278 -12.69 -8.72 13.07
N LYS A 279 -11.35 -8.60 13.05
CA LYS A 279 -10.44 -9.44 13.85
C LYS A 279 -10.78 -9.38 15.34
N ASN A 280 -10.88 -8.18 15.91
CA ASN A 280 -11.20 -7.99 17.33
C ASN A 280 -12.57 -8.56 17.70
N THR A 281 -13.53 -8.53 16.76
CA THR A 281 -14.84 -9.14 16.95
C THR A 281 -14.75 -10.66 16.96
N LEU A 282 -14.00 -11.23 16.02
CA LEU A 282 -13.72 -12.67 15.98
C LEU A 282 -13.01 -13.15 17.24
N ASP A 283 -12.00 -12.43 17.73
CA ASP A 283 -11.28 -12.77 18.96
C ASP A 283 -12.24 -12.85 20.18
N LYS A 284 -13.17 -11.90 20.30
CA LYS A 284 -14.22 -11.96 21.33
C LYS A 284 -15.17 -13.14 21.15
N MET A 285 -15.52 -13.48 19.91
CA MET A 285 -16.34 -14.66 19.62
C MET A 285 -15.59 -15.96 19.97
N ILE A 286 -14.28 -16.02 19.74
CA ILE A 286 -13.43 -17.15 20.13
C ILE A 286 -13.43 -17.29 21.65
N GLU A 287 -13.14 -16.23 22.40
CA GLU A 287 -13.15 -16.23 23.86
C GLU A 287 -14.49 -16.71 24.43
N LYS A 288 -15.59 -16.13 23.93
CA LYS A 288 -16.96 -16.51 24.32
C LYS A 288 -17.26 -17.98 24.00
N THR A 289 -16.88 -18.46 22.83
CA THR A 289 -17.13 -19.85 22.40
C THR A 289 -16.32 -20.84 23.21
N MET A 290 -15.04 -20.57 23.44
CA MET A 290 -14.14 -21.40 24.25
C MET A 290 -14.59 -21.45 25.71
N ALA A 291 -15.01 -20.32 26.29
CA ALA A 291 -15.54 -20.29 27.66
C ALA A 291 -16.85 -21.07 27.83
N ALA A 292 -17.61 -21.29 26.74
CA ALA A 292 -18.87 -22.03 26.76
C ALA A 292 -18.68 -23.56 26.61
N ILE A 293 -17.46 -24.04 26.35
CA ILE A 293 -17.17 -25.48 26.23
C ILE A 293 -17.34 -26.17 27.58
N LYS A 294 -18.15 -27.24 27.60
CA LYS A 294 -18.37 -28.08 28.79
C LYS A 294 -17.72 -29.45 28.61
N PRO A 295 -17.35 -30.15 29.70
CA PRO A 295 -16.91 -31.54 29.64
C PRO A 295 -17.96 -32.45 28.99
N ILE A 296 -17.51 -33.54 28.38
CA ILE A 296 -18.39 -34.54 27.78
C ILE A 296 -18.91 -35.47 28.86
N ASP A 297 -20.23 -35.48 29.04
CA ASP A 297 -20.91 -36.46 29.91
C ASP A 297 -21.27 -37.73 29.11
N PRO A 298 -21.01 -38.94 29.65
CA PRO A 298 -21.40 -40.18 28.97
C PRO A 298 -22.94 -40.32 28.90
N PRO A 299 -23.49 -40.88 27.81
CA PRO A 299 -24.92 -41.16 27.73
C PRO A 299 -25.38 -42.11 28.84
N LEU A 300 -26.68 -42.05 29.16
CA LEU A 300 -27.26 -42.95 30.17
C LEU A 300 -27.23 -44.39 29.65
N ALA A 301 -26.89 -45.33 30.53
CA ALA A 301 -26.99 -46.75 30.21
C ALA A 301 -28.47 -47.15 30.07
N ILE A 302 -28.80 -47.88 29.00
CA ILE A 302 -30.17 -48.35 28.77
C ILE A 302 -30.33 -49.79 29.24
N ASN A 303 -31.48 -50.10 29.86
CA ASN A 303 -31.85 -51.46 30.20
C ASN A 303 -32.78 -52.02 29.11
N ARG A 304 -32.34 -53.05 28.40
CA ARG A 304 -33.18 -53.77 27.42
C ARG A 304 -33.32 -55.21 27.87
N ASN A 305 -34.51 -55.58 28.33
CA ASN A 305 -34.84 -56.93 28.80
C ASN A 305 -33.86 -57.50 29.85
N GLY A 306 -33.36 -56.67 30.77
CA GLY A 306 -32.41 -57.08 31.81
C GLY A 306 -30.92 -56.93 31.43
N LEU A 307 -30.61 -56.59 30.18
CA LEU A 307 -29.26 -56.27 29.73
C LEU A 307 -29.00 -54.77 29.84
N MET A 308 -27.98 -54.39 30.62
CA MET A 308 -27.48 -53.01 30.67
C MET A 308 -26.54 -52.77 29.50
N ILE A 309 -26.89 -51.82 28.63
CA ILE A 309 -26.08 -51.41 27.48
C ILE A 309 -25.44 -50.06 27.81
N TYR A 310 -24.11 -50.02 27.79
CA TYR A 310 -23.31 -48.82 27.98
C TYR A 310 -22.90 -48.24 26.62
N TYR A 311 -22.91 -46.91 26.52
CA TYR A 311 -22.45 -46.21 25.33
C TYR A 311 -21.13 -45.49 25.60
N PRO A 312 -20.25 -45.36 24.59
CA PRO A 312 -19.07 -44.52 24.71
C PRO A 312 -19.49 -43.06 24.93
N ALA A 313 -18.65 -42.28 25.61
CA ALA A 313 -18.92 -40.85 25.83
C ALA A 313 -18.93 -40.06 24.51
N ALA A 314 -18.09 -40.45 23.55
CA ALA A 314 -18.01 -39.83 22.23
C ALA A 314 -18.88 -40.55 21.19
N ASN A 315 -19.53 -39.78 20.32
CA ASN A 315 -20.21 -40.32 19.14
C ASN A 315 -19.17 -40.63 18.05
N PRO A 316 -19.00 -41.89 17.62
CA PRO A 316 -18.03 -42.26 16.59
C PRO A 316 -18.36 -41.70 15.19
N GLN A 317 -19.59 -41.22 14.95
CA GLN A 317 -19.98 -40.60 13.68
C GLN A 317 -19.73 -39.09 13.62
N VAL A 318 -19.41 -38.46 14.76
CA VAL A 318 -19.14 -37.02 14.85
C VAL A 318 -17.71 -36.83 15.33
N THR A 319 -16.77 -36.85 14.38
CA THR A 319 -15.33 -36.78 14.63
C THR A 319 -14.71 -35.55 13.97
N PRO A 320 -14.12 -34.62 14.73
CA PRO A 320 -13.33 -33.51 14.18
C PRO A 320 -12.12 -33.98 13.36
N PRO A 321 -11.59 -33.17 12.43
CA PRO A 321 -12.09 -31.85 12.04
C PRO A 321 -13.33 -31.94 11.13
N LEU A 322 -14.29 -31.03 11.31
CA LEU A 322 -15.51 -30.96 10.51
C LEU A 322 -15.37 -29.92 9.38
N SER A 323 -15.92 -30.24 8.21
CA SER A 323 -16.11 -29.25 7.15
C SER A 323 -17.24 -28.27 7.51
N LYS A 324 -17.33 -27.15 6.78
CA LYS A 324 -18.39 -26.15 6.97
C LYS A 324 -19.80 -26.76 6.98
N PRO A 325 -20.23 -27.54 5.95
CA PRO A 325 -21.59 -28.08 5.93
C PRO A 325 -21.83 -29.18 6.98
N GLU A 326 -20.79 -29.90 7.41
CA GLU A 326 -20.89 -30.84 8.53
C GLU A 326 -21.15 -30.10 9.85
N LEU A 327 -20.43 -29.01 10.12
CA LEU A 327 -20.64 -28.22 11.33
C LEU A 327 -22.02 -27.55 11.37
N GLU A 328 -22.52 -27.07 10.23
CA GLU A 328 -23.90 -26.57 10.08
C GLU A 328 -24.93 -27.69 10.32
N GLY A 329 -24.68 -28.89 9.80
CA GLY A 329 -25.50 -30.08 10.08
C GLY A 329 -25.50 -30.47 11.56
N LEU A 330 -24.35 -30.40 12.24
CA LEU A 330 -24.25 -30.68 13.67
C LEU A 330 -25.05 -29.67 14.50
N LYS A 331 -25.02 -28.39 14.12
CA LYS A 331 -25.84 -27.35 14.75
C LYS A 331 -27.33 -27.65 14.59
N GLN A 332 -27.76 -28.09 13.40
CA GLN A 332 -29.15 -28.49 13.16
C GLN A 332 -29.53 -29.72 13.99
N LEU A 333 -28.66 -30.73 14.08
CA LEU A 333 -28.87 -31.91 14.92
C LEU A 333 -29.13 -31.50 16.38
N ILE A 334 -28.25 -30.68 16.98
CA ILE A 334 -28.39 -30.22 18.37
C ILE A 334 -29.71 -29.48 18.57
N TYR A 335 -30.09 -28.62 17.62
CA TYR A 335 -31.37 -27.93 17.66
C TYR A 335 -32.54 -28.92 17.71
N LEU A 336 -32.54 -29.94 16.85
CA LEU A 336 -33.58 -30.96 16.82
C LEU A 336 -33.61 -31.79 18.11
N GLN A 337 -32.46 -32.19 18.65
CA GLN A 337 -32.38 -32.93 19.92
C GLN A 337 -32.98 -32.13 21.10
N GLN A 338 -32.88 -30.81 21.07
CA GLN A 338 -33.39 -29.94 22.14
C GLN A 338 -34.87 -29.55 21.96
N ASN A 339 -35.36 -29.49 20.73
CA ASN A 339 -36.65 -28.89 20.41
C ASN A 339 -37.69 -29.87 19.81
N THR A 340 -37.32 -31.13 19.58
CA THR A 340 -38.21 -32.14 19.01
C THR A 340 -38.19 -33.43 19.84
N ALA A 341 -38.92 -34.45 19.37
CA ALA A 341 -38.88 -35.81 19.91
C ALA A 341 -37.61 -36.59 19.50
N LEU A 342 -36.67 -35.98 18.76
CA LEU A 342 -35.38 -36.59 18.46
C LEU A 342 -34.59 -36.84 19.75
N GLY A 343 -34.02 -38.04 19.88
CA GLY A 343 -33.33 -38.46 21.10
C GLY A 343 -32.07 -37.64 21.43
N VAL A 344 -31.78 -37.50 22.72
CA VAL A 344 -30.68 -36.66 23.26
C VAL A 344 -29.35 -37.40 23.46
N ARG A 345 -29.21 -38.61 22.90
CA ARG A 345 -27.98 -39.40 23.01
C ARG A 345 -26.79 -38.60 22.45
N TRP A 346 -25.68 -38.61 23.19
CA TRP A 346 -24.45 -37.87 22.87
C TRP A 346 -24.59 -36.35 22.72
N LEU A 347 -25.68 -35.74 23.22
CA LEU A 347 -25.89 -34.29 23.13
C LEU A 347 -24.72 -33.50 23.74
N SER A 348 -24.14 -33.96 24.86
CA SER A 348 -22.95 -33.37 25.48
C SER A 348 -21.72 -33.39 24.55
N HIS A 349 -21.47 -34.51 23.87
CA HIS A 349 -20.40 -34.66 22.88
C HIS A 349 -20.65 -33.79 21.64
N HIS A 350 -21.87 -33.77 21.12
CA HIS A 350 -22.23 -32.92 19.97
C HIS A 350 -22.02 -31.45 20.30
N ASP A 351 -22.47 -31.00 21.48
CA ASP A 351 -22.32 -29.63 21.95
C ASP A 351 -20.84 -29.24 22.13
N PHE A 352 -20.02 -30.16 22.68
CA PHE A 352 -18.58 -30.01 22.76
C PHE A 352 -17.95 -29.82 21.37
N VAL A 353 -18.24 -30.73 20.42
CA VAL A 353 -17.68 -30.68 19.06
C VAL A 353 -18.13 -29.43 18.30
N LEU A 354 -19.41 -29.05 18.40
CA LEU A 354 -19.93 -27.84 17.77
C LEU A 354 -19.15 -26.62 18.23
N LYS A 355 -18.93 -26.47 19.54
CA LYS A 355 -18.21 -25.33 20.10
C LYS A 355 -16.70 -25.36 19.78
N SER A 356 -16.06 -26.52 19.90
CA SER A 356 -14.62 -26.64 19.59
C SER A 356 -14.32 -26.36 18.12
N GLU A 357 -15.14 -26.89 17.20
CA GLU A 357 -14.98 -26.63 15.77
C GLU A 357 -15.40 -25.20 15.41
N SER A 358 -16.44 -24.63 16.04
CA SER A 358 -16.76 -23.21 15.88
C SER A 358 -15.57 -22.32 16.25
N ALA A 359 -14.93 -22.59 17.39
CA ALA A 359 -13.73 -21.87 17.80
C ALA A 359 -12.57 -22.03 16.79
N ARG A 360 -12.40 -23.24 16.20
CA ARG A 360 -11.41 -23.48 15.14
C ARG A 360 -11.69 -22.65 13.88
N PHE A 361 -12.94 -22.60 13.41
CA PHE A 361 -13.34 -21.77 12.27
C PHE A 361 -13.11 -20.28 12.54
N LEU A 362 -13.50 -19.80 13.73
CA LEU A 362 -13.28 -18.41 14.14
C LEU A 362 -11.79 -18.07 14.23
N ALA A 363 -10.96 -18.95 14.80
CA ALA A 363 -9.52 -18.77 14.89
C ALA A 363 -8.85 -18.72 13.52
N ASN A 364 -9.25 -19.62 12.60
CA ASN A 364 -8.76 -19.59 11.22
C ASN A 364 -9.12 -18.27 10.53
N ALA A 365 -10.35 -17.79 10.67
CA ALA A 365 -10.78 -16.51 10.10
C ALA A 365 -10.08 -15.32 10.76
N SER A 366 -9.89 -15.33 12.07
CA SER A 366 -9.19 -14.26 12.79
C SER A 366 -7.73 -14.16 12.34
N ASN A 367 -7.02 -15.28 12.24
CA ASN A 367 -5.65 -15.32 11.74
C ASN A 367 -5.56 -14.83 10.28
N ALA A 368 -6.46 -15.30 9.42
CA ALA A 368 -6.47 -14.86 8.02
C ALA A 368 -6.75 -13.36 7.90
N ILE A 369 -7.72 -12.83 8.65
CA ILE A 369 -8.03 -11.39 8.64
C ILE A 369 -6.91 -10.56 9.28
N SER A 370 -6.16 -11.12 10.24
CA SER A 370 -4.93 -10.48 10.76
C SER A 370 -3.89 -10.31 9.66
N ASP A 371 -3.64 -11.35 8.86
CA ASP A 371 -2.75 -11.27 7.69
C ASP A 371 -3.25 -10.22 6.67
N LEU A 372 -4.57 -10.15 6.44
CA LEU A 372 -5.16 -9.10 5.58
C LEU A 372 -4.91 -7.70 6.15
N ALA A 373 -5.08 -7.52 7.46
CA ALA A 373 -4.89 -6.24 8.15
C ALA A 373 -3.43 -5.76 8.06
N GLU A 374 -2.46 -6.66 8.22
CA GLU A 374 -1.04 -6.35 8.07
C GLU A 374 -0.72 -5.85 6.65
N ARG A 375 -1.23 -6.53 5.61
CA ARG A 375 -1.04 -6.08 4.22
C ARG A 375 -1.73 -4.73 3.95
N ALA A 376 -2.94 -4.52 4.48
CA ALA A 376 -3.64 -3.24 4.37
C ALA A 376 -2.87 -2.10 5.05
N GLN A 377 -2.28 -2.37 6.22
CA GLN A 377 -1.44 -1.41 6.94
C GLN A 377 -0.17 -1.07 6.15
N GLN A 378 0.47 -2.04 5.50
CA GLN A 378 1.63 -1.79 4.64
C GLN A 378 1.28 -0.86 3.48
N VAL A 379 0.14 -1.11 2.81
CA VAL A 379 -0.40 -0.25 1.75
C VAL A 379 -0.65 1.17 2.27
N ALA A 380 -1.35 1.31 3.41
CA ALA A 380 -1.65 2.60 4.01
C ALA A 380 -0.38 3.37 4.43
N THR A 381 0.61 2.67 4.98
CA THR A 381 1.89 3.28 5.39
C THR A 381 2.68 3.76 4.17
N ALA A 382 2.68 2.99 3.07
CA ALA A 382 3.34 3.40 1.83
C ALA A 382 2.65 4.64 1.23
N GLN A 383 1.31 4.67 1.22
CA GLN A 383 0.54 5.84 0.77
C GLN A 383 0.84 7.07 1.63
N ALA A 384 0.91 6.91 2.97
CA ALA A 384 1.21 8.00 3.88
C ALA A 384 2.63 8.57 3.69
N ARG A 385 3.63 7.74 3.39
CA ARG A 385 5.00 8.21 3.10
C ARG A 385 5.04 9.08 1.84
N ILE A 386 4.37 8.67 0.78
CA ILE A 386 4.31 9.44 -0.47
C ILE A 386 3.53 10.72 -0.28
N GLU A 387 2.40 10.65 0.43
CA GLU A 387 1.63 11.84 0.79
C GLU A 387 2.50 12.83 1.57
N ALA A 388 3.28 12.35 2.53
CA ALA A 388 4.20 13.17 3.29
C ALA A 388 5.24 13.84 2.39
N VAL A 389 5.81 13.12 1.41
CA VAL A 389 6.73 13.70 0.42
C VAL A 389 6.03 14.73 -0.46
N ARG A 390 4.81 14.45 -0.93
CA ARG A 390 4.02 15.37 -1.76
C ARG A 390 3.69 16.65 -1.00
N VAL A 391 3.22 16.52 0.24
CA VAL A 391 2.93 17.65 1.14
C VAL A 391 4.21 18.45 1.40
N ALA A 392 5.32 17.77 1.71
CA ALA A 392 6.61 18.41 1.95
C ALA A 392 7.17 19.15 0.72
N ASN A 393 6.75 18.78 -0.49
CA ASN A 393 7.12 19.43 -1.75
C ASN A 393 6.03 20.37 -2.32
N THR A 394 5.01 20.73 -1.53
CA THR A 394 3.95 21.64 -1.94
C THR A 394 4.07 23.00 -1.25
N TYR A 395 4.36 24.05 -2.02
CA TYR A 395 4.57 25.42 -1.54
C TYR A 395 3.36 26.30 -1.87
N ARG A 396 2.94 27.16 -0.94
CA ARG A 396 1.74 27.99 -1.08
C ARG A 396 2.06 29.47 -0.89
N LEU A 397 1.53 30.32 -1.76
CA LEU A 397 1.63 31.78 -1.65
C LEU A 397 0.29 32.48 -1.88
N SER A 398 0.14 33.63 -1.23
CA SER A 398 -0.90 34.59 -1.61
C SER A 398 -0.51 35.31 -2.89
N GLY A 399 -1.44 35.41 -3.85
CA GLY A 399 -1.21 36.15 -5.09
C GLY A 399 -0.88 37.62 -4.88
N THR A 400 -1.60 38.31 -4.00
CA THR A 400 -1.38 39.74 -3.70
C THR A 400 0.01 40.01 -3.15
N ALA A 401 0.50 39.11 -2.30
CA ALA A 401 1.83 39.18 -1.72
C ALA A 401 2.91 38.87 -2.76
N ALA A 402 2.71 37.81 -3.56
CA ALA A 402 3.63 37.40 -4.63
C ALA A 402 3.86 38.51 -5.68
N ALA A 403 2.83 39.29 -6.01
CA ALA A 403 2.91 40.35 -7.01
C ALA A 403 3.77 41.56 -6.57
N THR A 404 3.92 41.79 -5.27
CA THR A 404 4.49 43.03 -4.75
C THR A 404 5.73 42.84 -3.88
N GLN A 405 5.97 41.64 -3.36
CA GLN A 405 7.03 41.37 -2.39
C GLN A 405 7.94 40.21 -2.84
N ALA A 406 9.15 40.18 -2.28
CA ALA A 406 9.97 38.98 -2.29
C ALA A 406 9.67 38.19 -1.01
N ILE A 407 9.31 36.92 -1.15
CA ILE A 407 8.80 36.08 -0.06
C ILE A 407 9.56 34.76 -0.04
N VAL A 408 9.97 34.35 1.15
CA VAL A 408 10.51 33.01 1.39
C VAL A 408 9.38 32.11 1.88
N MET A 409 9.24 30.95 1.27
CA MET A 409 8.14 30.00 1.50
C MET A 409 8.67 28.60 1.79
N THR A 410 8.00 27.87 2.67
CA THR A 410 8.20 26.43 2.90
C THR A 410 6.89 25.69 2.59
N SER A 411 6.88 24.37 2.75
CA SER A 411 5.67 23.56 2.59
C SER A 411 4.59 23.81 3.65
N VAL A 412 4.99 24.38 4.79
CA VAL A 412 4.12 24.61 5.95
C VAL A 412 3.77 26.08 6.18
N GLY A 413 4.39 27.02 5.44
CA GLY A 413 4.08 28.44 5.56
C GLY A 413 5.14 29.38 4.97
N THR A 414 4.92 30.69 5.09
CA THR A 414 5.90 31.72 4.70
C THR A 414 6.83 32.07 5.85
N ILE A 415 8.12 32.32 5.57
CA ILE A 415 9.10 32.72 6.58
C ILE A 415 9.05 34.23 6.77
N ALA A 416 8.90 34.69 8.01
CA ALA A 416 8.88 36.11 8.34
C ALA A 416 10.28 36.75 8.29
N THR A 417 10.31 38.08 8.20
CA THR A 417 11.54 38.86 8.43
C THR A 417 11.80 38.98 9.93
N ALA A 418 13.07 38.86 10.33
CA ALA A 418 13.49 38.99 11.72
C ALA A 418 13.04 40.32 12.33
N GLU A 419 12.66 40.29 13.62
CA GLU A 419 12.21 41.48 14.35
C GLU A 419 13.30 42.57 14.38
N GLY A 420 12.91 43.82 14.17
CA GLY A 420 13.83 44.97 14.16
C GLY A 420 14.54 45.23 12.83
N VAL A 421 14.33 44.41 11.79
CA VAL A 421 14.85 44.68 10.44
C VAL A 421 13.91 45.62 9.68
N THR A 422 14.45 46.73 9.15
CA THR A 422 13.68 47.76 8.42
C THR A 422 13.75 47.62 6.90
N VAL A 423 14.73 46.89 6.37
CA VAL A 423 14.94 46.66 4.93
C VAL A 423 14.08 45.48 4.48
N THR A 424 13.31 45.66 3.41
CA THR A 424 12.54 44.56 2.82
C THR A 424 13.44 43.63 2.00
N LEU A 425 13.09 42.34 1.93
CA LEU A 425 13.83 41.38 1.12
C LEU A 425 13.89 41.80 -0.36
N ARG A 426 12.81 42.37 -0.90
CA ARG A 426 12.76 42.87 -2.28
C ARG A 426 13.77 44.00 -2.50
N ALA A 427 13.87 44.94 -1.55
CA ALA A 427 14.85 46.03 -1.62
C ALA A 427 16.30 45.52 -1.53
N ALA A 428 16.57 44.56 -0.64
CA ALA A 428 17.88 43.94 -0.51
C ALA A 428 18.32 43.21 -1.80
N ILE A 429 17.42 42.45 -2.43
CA ILE A 429 17.69 41.81 -3.74
C ILE A 429 17.96 42.88 -4.80
N GLY A 430 17.14 43.92 -4.89
CA GLY A 430 17.34 45.01 -5.85
C GLY A 430 18.67 45.74 -5.66
N ALA A 431 19.07 46.01 -4.42
CA ALA A 431 20.37 46.61 -4.09
C ALA A 431 21.55 45.69 -4.48
N ALA A 432 21.42 44.37 -4.26
CA ALA A 432 22.41 43.39 -4.69
C ALA A 432 22.57 43.35 -6.23
N VAL A 433 21.47 43.39 -6.97
CA VAL A 433 21.46 43.48 -8.45
C VAL A 433 22.14 44.76 -8.93
N ALA A 434 21.78 45.91 -8.34
CA ALA A 434 22.37 47.20 -8.70
C ALA A 434 23.89 47.23 -8.47
N ALA A 435 24.34 46.77 -7.29
CA ALA A 435 25.76 46.72 -6.94
C ALA A 435 26.56 45.83 -7.92
N LEU A 436 26.02 44.65 -8.29
CA LEU A 436 26.66 43.77 -9.27
C LEU A 436 26.75 44.38 -10.67
N THR A 437 25.77 45.18 -11.05
CA THR A 437 25.74 45.87 -12.35
C THR A 437 26.80 46.97 -12.40
N GLU A 438 26.96 47.75 -11.31
CA GLU A 438 28.02 48.77 -11.20
C GLU A 438 29.42 48.16 -11.22
N LEU A 439 29.62 47.02 -10.54
CA LEU A 439 30.91 46.32 -10.54
C LEU A 439 31.29 45.76 -11.91
N ALA A 440 30.33 45.36 -12.74
CA ALA A 440 30.59 44.89 -14.11
C ALA A 440 31.19 45.99 -15.01
N ALA A 441 30.97 47.27 -14.69
CA ALA A 441 31.58 48.40 -15.37
C ALA A 441 33.06 48.64 -14.94
N SER A 442 33.55 47.95 -13.91
CA SER A 442 34.91 48.08 -13.38
C SER A 442 35.80 46.88 -13.79
N THR A 443 36.99 47.13 -14.33
CA THR A 443 37.89 46.11 -14.88
C THR A 443 38.68 45.28 -13.85
N ALA A 444 38.22 45.18 -12.59
CA ALA A 444 38.96 44.56 -11.49
C ALA A 444 38.37 43.20 -10.99
N SER A 445 38.88 42.11 -11.58
CA SER A 445 39.18 40.77 -11.04
C SER A 445 38.37 40.17 -9.85
N GLY A 446 37.34 39.37 -10.16
CA GLY A 446 36.77 38.32 -9.28
C GLY A 446 35.47 37.72 -9.83
N LEU A 447 35.01 36.55 -9.36
CA LEU A 447 33.58 36.18 -9.42
C LEU A 447 32.95 36.78 -8.16
N MET A 448 31.99 37.68 -8.34
CA MET A 448 31.36 38.44 -7.26
C MET A 448 29.88 38.06 -7.14
N VAL A 449 29.38 38.05 -5.91
CA VAL A 449 27.97 37.81 -5.62
C VAL A 449 27.43 38.90 -4.73
N GLY A 450 26.22 39.36 -5.01
CA GLY A 450 25.48 40.29 -4.16
C GLY A 450 24.69 39.47 -3.14
N VAL A 451 25.04 39.57 -1.86
CA VAL A 451 24.30 38.87 -0.79
C VAL A 451 23.00 39.62 -0.54
N SER A 452 21.88 38.91 -0.60
CA SER A 452 20.55 39.50 -0.50
C SER A 452 19.82 39.11 0.79
N ALA A 453 20.11 37.93 1.35
CA ALA A 453 19.54 37.49 2.62
C ALA A 453 20.38 36.42 3.32
N LEU A 454 20.21 36.34 4.63
CA LEU A 454 20.63 35.23 5.48
C LEU A 454 19.40 34.59 6.10
N ILE A 455 19.25 33.28 5.93
CA ILE A 455 18.11 32.49 6.40
C ILE A 455 18.65 31.46 7.39
N TYR A 456 18.13 31.49 8.62
CA TYR A 456 18.49 30.54 9.66
C TYR A 456 17.29 29.74 10.11
N SER A 457 17.47 28.43 10.25
CA SER A 457 16.52 27.59 10.97
C SER A 457 17.24 26.44 11.66
N PRO A 458 16.96 26.21 12.95
CA PRO A 458 17.36 24.98 13.64
C PRO A 458 16.66 23.73 13.08
N LYS A 459 15.47 23.87 12.47
CA LYS A 459 14.64 22.78 11.94
C LYS A 459 14.87 22.50 10.45
N LEU A 460 15.30 23.46 9.62
CA LEU A 460 15.75 23.18 8.23
C LEU A 460 17.09 22.39 8.18
N ALA A 461 17.58 21.91 9.33
CA ALA A 461 18.89 21.27 9.55
C ALA A 461 18.81 19.96 10.37
N ASN A 462 17.62 19.46 10.72
CA ASN A 462 17.45 18.13 11.30
C ASN A 462 17.21 17.11 10.17
N GLY A 463 17.86 15.94 10.22
CA GLY A 463 17.85 14.94 9.13
C GLY A 463 16.51 14.24 8.87
N GLU A 464 15.42 14.66 9.50
CA GLU A 464 14.06 14.16 9.20
C GLU A 464 13.45 15.08 8.14
N LEU A 465 13.39 14.61 6.87
CA LEU A 465 12.96 15.36 5.67
C LEU A 465 13.21 16.87 5.80
N PRO A 466 14.41 17.39 5.47
CA PRO A 466 14.74 18.78 5.73
C PRO A 466 13.65 19.66 5.14
N GLU A 467 12.94 20.39 5.99
CA GLU A 467 12.01 21.42 5.53
C GLU A 467 12.81 22.31 4.57
N ARG A 468 12.31 22.50 3.35
CA ARG A 468 13.00 23.27 2.31
C ARG A 468 12.30 24.60 2.13
N TYR A 469 13.07 25.58 1.71
CA TYR A 469 12.51 26.87 1.32
C TYR A 469 12.66 27.11 -0.18
N ALA A 470 11.71 27.85 -0.72
CA ALA A 470 11.80 28.54 -1.99
C ALA A 470 11.70 30.05 -1.74
N LEU A 471 12.23 30.85 -2.66
CA LEU A 471 12.09 32.30 -2.66
C LEU A 471 11.42 32.71 -3.96
N GLY A 472 10.27 33.38 -3.85
CA GLY A 472 9.53 33.96 -4.95
C GLY A 472 9.65 35.48 -4.95
N THR A 473 9.89 36.08 -6.11
CA THR A 473 9.90 37.54 -6.28
C THR A 473 9.46 37.92 -7.70
N PRO A 474 8.78 39.06 -7.92
CA PRO A 474 8.51 39.54 -9.27
C PRO A 474 9.80 39.63 -10.09
N ILE A 475 9.77 39.17 -11.35
CA ILE A 475 10.95 39.17 -12.24
C ILE A 475 11.54 40.57 -12.43
N SER A 476 10.70 41.60 -12.33
CA SER A 476 11.09 43.03 -12.39
C SER A 476 12.06 43.44 -11.28
N THR A 477 12.16 42.67 -10.19
CA THR A 477 13.15 42.88 -9.13
C THR A 477 14.56 42.49 -9.58
N LEU A 478 14.71 41.48 -10.44
CA LEU A 478 16.01 41.02 -10.96
C LEU A 478 16.39 41.76 -12.25
N VAL A 479 15.42 41.97 -13.14
CA VAL A 479 15.66 42.57 -14.45
C VAL A 479 14.63 43.69 -14.68
N PRO A 480 14.92 44.91 -14.18
CA PRO A 480 14.05 46.05 -14.41
C PRO A 480 13.94 46.35 -15.91
N GLY A 481 12.72 46.32 -16.46
CA GLY A 481 12.45 46.61 -17.88
C GLY A 481 12.42 45.41 -18.82
N LEU A 482 12.51 44.16 -18.32
CA LEU A 482 12.24 42.99 -19.15
C LEU A 482 10.74 42.94 -19.52
N ASP A 483 10.45 42.94 -20.82
CA ASP A 483 9.07 42.95 -21.31
C ASP A 483 8.36 41.61 -21.08
N GLU A 484 7.15 41.65 -20.50
CA GLU A 484 6.35 40.46 -20.20
C GLU A 484 5.98 39.68 -21.46
N SER A 485 5.85 40.35 -22.61
CA SER A 485 5.58 39.68 -23.88
C SER A 485 6.74 38.77 -24.30
N THR A 486 7.98 39.18 -23.99
CA THR A 486 9.19 38.39 -24.25
C THR A 486 9.21 37.15 -23.38
N ILE A 487 8.87 37.29 -22.10
CA ILE A 487 8.78 36.16 -21.16
C ILE A 487 7.68 35.18 -21.59
N SER A 488 6.51 35.70 -21.95
CA SER A 488 5.36 34.90 -22.39
C SER A 488 5.65 34.12 -23.67
N SER A 489 6.47 34.67 -24.57
CA SER A 489 6.89 33.98 -25.80
C SER A 489 7.84 32.79 -25.54
N ALA A 490 8.48 32.74 -24.37
CA ALA A 490 9.44 31.71 -23.97
C ALA A 490 8.81 30.59 -23.11
N VAL A 491 7.48 30.57 -22.93
CA VAL A 491 6.74 29.54 -22.19
C VAL A 491 7.12 28.13 -22.64
N ASN A 492 7.36 27.23 -21.69
CA ASN A 492 7.85 25.87 -21.89
C ASN A 492 9.24 25.79 -22.56
N GLY A 493 9.96 26.91 -22.61
CA GLY A 493 11.33 27.02 -23.09
C GLY A 493 12.25 27.61 -22.02
N THR A 494 13.25 28.38 -22.47
CA THR A 494 14.18 29.08 -21.58
C THR A 494 14.39 30.51 -22.02
N ILE A 495 14.70 31.39 -21.07
CA ILE A 495 15.11 32.77 -21.32
C ILE A 495 16.46 33.03 -20.67
N ASP A 496 17.31 33.81 -21.33
CA ASP A 496 18.60 34.23 -20.78
C ASP A 496 18.41 35.43 -19.85
N LEU A 497 18.76 35.29 -18.57
CA LEU A 497 18.76 36.38 -17.60
C LEU A 497 20.19 36.87 -17.33
N PRO A 498 20.43 38.19 -17.22
CA PRO A 498 21.74 38.75 -16.90
C PRO A 498 22.18 38.47 -15.45
N VAL A 499 21.22 38.20 -14.57
CA VAL A 499 21.46 37.83 -13.17
C VAL A 499 20.55 36.67 -12.76
N ARG A 500 21.03 35.82 -11.86
CA ARG A 500 20.24 34.73 -11.25
C ARG A 500 20.48 34.68 -9.74
N MET A 501 19.58 34.01 -9.04
CA MET A 501 19.72 33.74 -7.60
C MET A 501 20.00 32.27 -7.33
N SER A 502 20.76 32.04 -6.27
CA SER A 502 21.00 30.72 -5.70
C SER A 502 21.31 30.89 -4.21
N SER A 503 21.49 29.78 -3.51
CA SER A 503 21.79 29.76 -2.09
C SER A 503 23.06 28.97 -1.79
N ARG A 504 23.70 29.31 -0.67
CA ARG A 504 24.87 28.58 -0.16
C ARG A 504 24.90 28.57 1.35
N THR A 505 25.59 27.60 1.92
CA THR A 505 25.83 27.61 3.36
C THR A 505 26.95 28.61 3.71
N ALA A 506 26.60 29.64 4.47
CA ALA A 506 27.51 30.64 5.01
C ALA A 506 28.46 30.06 6.07
N ALA A 507 29.48 30.82 6.45
CA ALA A 507 30.48 30.39 7.43
C ALA A 507 29.89 30.10 8.82
N ASP A 508 28.82 30.80 9.18
CA ASP A 508 28.06 30.62 10.43
C ASP A 508 27.01 29.50 10.35
N GLY A 509 26.90 28.82 9.20
CA GLY A 509 25.96 27.72 8.99
C GLY A 509 24.58 28.13 8.49
N ARG A 510 24.29 29.44 8.34
CA ARG A 510 23.04 29.92 7.73
C ARG A 510 23.00 29.66 6.23
N SER A 511 21.81 29.57 5.65
CA SER A 511 21.66 29.59 4.19
C SER A 511 21.67 31.04 3.72
N GLU A 512 22.66 31.40 2.92
CA GLU A 512 22.84 32.73 2.36
C GLU A 512 22.32 32.74 0.93
N VAL A 513 21.31 33.56 0.67
CA VAL A 513 20.77 33.79 -0.67
C VAL A 513 21.57 34.90 -1.33
N PHE A 514 22.09 34.60 -2.52
CA PHE A 514 22.92 35.52 -3.27
C PHE A 514 22.43 35.68 -4.72
N VAL A 515 22.69 36.85 -5.27
CA VAL A 515 22.53 37.20 -6.67
C VAL A 515 23.90 37.10 -7.35
N VAL A 516 23.94 36.68 -8.61
CA VAL A 516 25.18 36.61 -9.39
C VAL A 516 24.94 37.00 -10.85
N ASN A 517 25.91 37.69 -11.47
CA ASN A 517 25.93 37.96 -12.90
C ASN A 517 26.14 36.67 -13.69
N THR A 518 25.36 36.48 -14.74
CA THR A 518 25.50 35.36 -15.66
C THR A 518 26.39 35.76 -16.83
N ASP A 519 27.14 34.80 -17.36
CA ASP A 519 27.98 34.98 -18.55
C ASP A 519 27.75 33.88 -19.59
N GLY A 520 26.80 32.97 -19.32
CA GLY A 520 26.51 31.78 -20.13
C GLY A 520 27.66 30.76 -20.19
N ALA A 521 28.77 31.02 -19.50
CA ALA A 521 30.03 30.32 -19.65
C ALA A 521 30.51 29.69 -18.34
N SER A 522 30.65 30.49 -17.29
CA SER A 522 30.96 30.06 -15.92
C SER A 522 29.72 30.06 -15.03
N VAL A 523 28.76 30.95 -15.29
CA VAL A 523 27.47 31.00 -14.62
C VAL A 523 26.37 30.92 -15.69
N PRO A 524 25.54 29.87 -15.71
CA PRO A 524 24.53 29.69 -16.75
C PRO A 524 23.51 30.82 -16.77
N SER A 525 23.17 31.34 -17.95
CA SER A 525 22.19 32.43 -18.12
C SER A 525 20.75 31.94 -18.31
N ARG A 526 20.56 30.73 -18.86
CA ARG A 526 19.24 30.18 -19.19
C ARG A 526 18.42 29.78 -17.97
N VAL A 527 17.20 30.29 -17.89
CA VAL A 527 16.18 29.97 -16.86
C VAL A 527 14.93 29.42 -17.54
N LYS A 528 14.32 28.38 -16.97
CA LYS A 528 13.11 27.75 -17.51
C LYS A 528 11.89 28.63 -17.27
N VAL A 529 11.00 28.70 -18.25
CA VAL A 529 9.72 29.40 -18.14
C VAL A 529 8.58 28.39 -18.14
N VAL A 530 7.74 28.42 -17.10
CA VAL A 530 6.61 27.49 -16.93
C VAL A 530 5.32 28.27 -16.71
N THR A 531 4.19 27.70 -17.12
CA THR A 531 2.89 28.34 -17.01
C THR A 531 2.08 27.78 -15.86
N ALA A 532 1.48 28.66 -15.07
CA ALA A 532 0.53 28.29 -14.04
C ALA A 532 -0.84 27.99 -14.66
N THR A 533 -1.48 26.91 -14.19
CA THR A 533 -2.81 26.50 -14.64
C THR A 533 -3.83 26.80 -13.54
N TYR A 534 -4.98 27.36 -13.90
CA TYR A 534 -6.07 27.60 -12.93
C TYR A 534 -6.81 26.30 -12.63
N ASP A 535 -6.89 25.94 -11.35
CA ASP A 535 -7.74 24.86 -10.84
C ASP A 535 -9.10 25.45 -10.42
N PRO A 536 -10.19 25.19 -11.16
CA PRO A 536 -11.52 25.73 -10.84
C PRO A 536 -12.13 25.10 -9.59
N GLY A 537 -11.72 23.89 -9.20
CA GLY A 537 -12.21 23.20 -8.00
C GLY A 537 -11.62 23.81 -6.72
N GLN A 538 -10.33 24.13 -6.76
CA GLN A 538 -9.62 24.77 -5.63
C GLN A 538 -9.59 26.29 -5.69
N LYS A 539 -9.94 26.89 -6.83
CA LYS A 539 -9.88 28.33 -7.11
C LYS A 539 -8.47 28.92 -6.92
N VAL A 540 -7.45 28.18 -7.33
CA VAL A 540 -6.02 28.56 -7.21
C VAL A 540 -5.29 28.33 -8.52
N TYR A 541 -4.15 28.99 -8.70
CA TYR A 541 -3.20 28.70 -9.77
C TYR A 541 -2.16 27.68 -9.27
N THR A 542 -1.92 26.64 -10.05
CA THR A 542 -0.99 25.56 -9.70
C THR A 542 0.07 25.38 -10.78
N VAL A 543 1.31 25.14 -10.35
CA VAL A 543 2.42 24.68 -11.20
C VAL A 543 3.00 23.42 -10.57
N THR A 544 3.18 22.37 -11.36
CA THR A 544 3.93 21.19 -10.94
C THR A 544 5.16 21.06 -11.82
N THR A 545 6.34 21.03 -11.19
CA THR A 545 7.60 20.90 -11.92
C THR A 545 7.81 19.46 -12.39
N SER A 546 8.64 19.28 -13.42
CA SER A 546 9.02 17.96 -13.95
C SER A 546 10.12 17.28 -13.12
N ASP A 547 10.35 17.74 -11.89
CA ASP A 547 11.39 17.18 -11.02
C ASP A 547 10.95 15.84 -10.44
N ILE A 548 11.90 15.10 -9.91
CA ILE A 548 11.69 13.80 -9.30
C ILE A 548 12.30 13.85 -7.88
N PRO A 549 11.50 13.93 -6.80
CA PRO A 549 10.02 14.06 -6.79
C PRO A 549 9.53 15.43 -7.29
N PRO A 550 8.30 15.52 -7.83
CA PRO A 550 7.75 16.76 -8.35
C PRO A 550 7.49 17.78 -7.26
N ARG A 551 7.70 19.07 -7.56
CA ARG A 551 7.39 20.18 -6.67
C ARG A 551 6.13 20.88 -7.15
N THR A 552 5.21 21.14 -6.24
CA THR A 552 3.96 21.82 -6.54
C THR A 552 3.97 23.21 -5.92
N LEU A 553 3.76 24.24 -6.72
CA LEU A 553 3.61 25.63 -6.26
C LEU A 553 2.16 26.06 -6.49
N ILE A 554 1.55 26.68 -5.48
CA ILE A 554 0.14 27.09 -5.48
C ILE A 554 0.04 28.57 -5.13
N TRP A 555 -0.72 29.33 -5.93
CA TRP A 555 -1.02 30.73 -5.69
C TRP A 555 -2.52 30.99 -5.64
N THR A 556 -2.96 31.82 -4.70
CA THR A 556 -4.31 32.38 -4.76
C THR A 556 -4.41 33.44 -5.87
N PRO A 557 -5.53 33.53 -6.60
CA PRO A 557 -5.73 34.57 -7.63
C PRO A 557 -5.84 35.98 -7.00
N ILE A 558 -5.40 37.01 -7.73
CA ILE A 558 -5.71 38.42 -7.39
C ILE A 558 -7.09 38.78 -7.97
N SER A 559 -7.39 38.29 -9.17
CA SER A 559 -8.71 38.35 -9.81
C SER A 559 -9.13 36.94 -10.22
N ALA A 560 -10.35 36.53 -9.85
CA ALA A 560 -10.88 35.22 -10.22
C ALA A 560 -11.31 35.21 -11.70
N PRO A 561 -10.90 34.21 -12.50
CA PRO A 561 -11.35 34.07 -13.88
C PRO A 561 -12.88 33.97 -13.97
N GLY A 562 -13.52 34.89 -14.71
CA GLY A 562 -14.97 34.89 -14.95
C GLY A 562 -15.83 35.69 -13.95
N ASP A 563 -15.26 36.23 -12.87
CA ASP A 563 -16.02 37.07 -11.93
C ASP A 563 -16.14 38.51 -12.45
N SER A 564 -17.23 38.81 -13.15
CA SER A 564 -17.62 40.19 -13.52
C SER A 564 -18.26 40.97 -12.36
N SER A 565 -18.06 40.53 -11.11
CA SER A 565 -18.75 41.09 -9.94
C SER A 565 -18.04 42.34 -9.40
N THR A 566 -18.81 43.38 -9.09
CA THR A 566 -18.33 44.64 -8.47
C THR A 566 -18.26 44.56 -6.94
N THR A 567 -18.45 43.38 -6.35
CA THR A 567 -18.33 43.15 -4.91
C THR A 567 -16.91 42.71 -4.56
N LEU A 568 -16.29 43.35 -3.56
CA LEU A 568 -14.98 42.95 -3.02
C LEU A 568 -14.97 41.42 -2.76
N PRO A 569 -14.04 40.65 -3.35
CA PRO A 569 -13.90 39.24 -3.06
C PRO A 569 -13.70 39.01 -1.55
N PRO A 570 -14.17 37.88 -0.99
CA PRO A 570 -13.75 37.47 0.34
C PRO A 570 -12.22 37.49 0.41
N ALA A 571 -11.66 38.08 1.46
CA ALA A 571 -10.21 38.11 1.67
C ALA A 571 -9.66 36.68 1.53
N PRO A 572 -8.67 36.43 0.64
CA PRO A 572 -8.08 35.12 0.49
C PRO A 572 -7.56 34.64 1.86
N PRO A 573 -7.66 33.35 2.18
CA PRO A 573 -7.09 32.83 3.42
C PRO A 573 -5.59 33.16 3.46
N GLU A 574 -5.16 33.84 4.54
CA GLU A 574 -3.75 34.20 4.72
C GLU A 574 -2.90 32.93 4.80
N THR A 575 -1.77 32.92 4.09
CA THR A 575 -0.80 31.84 4.20
C THR A 575 -0.22 31.84 5.62
N PRO A 576 -0.21 30.69 6.31
CA PRO A 576 0.32 30.61 7.66
C PRO A 576 1.80 31.03 7.69
N VAL A 577 2.20 31.72 8.76
CA VAL A 577 3.61 32.09 8.98
C VAL A 577 4.33 30.93 9.64
N TYR A 578 5.45 30.52 9.06
CA TYR A 578 6.33 29.51 9.62
C TYR A 578 7.23 30.12 10.71
N ALA A 579 6.99 29.73 11.97
CA ALA A 579 7.72 30.24 13.13
C ALA A 579 9.09 29.56 13.38
N GLY A 580 9.53 28.63 12.53
CA GLY A 580 10.77 27.87 12.73
C GLY A 580 12.01 28.49 12.08
N ALA A 581 11.88 29.64 11.44
CA ALA A 581 12.97 30.34 10.76
C ALA A 581 12.70 31.84 10.69
N ASP A 582 13.77 32.61 10.56
CA ASP A 582 13.71 34.04 10.25
C ASP A 582 14.56 34.35 9.01
N THR A 583 14.09 35.33 8.24
CA THR A 583 14.84 35.92 7.13
C THR A 583 15.48 37.23 7.58
N ILE A 584 16.77 37.40 7.29
CA ILE A 584 17.51 38.65 7.55
C ILE A 584 17.98 39.19 6.20
N PRO A 585 17.25 40.15 5.61
CA PRO A 585 17.69 40.89 4.44
C PRO A 585 19.07 41.53 4.65
N VAL A 586 19.93 41.45 3.64
CA VAL A 586 21.28 42.03 3.65
C VAL A 586 21.41 42.99 2.49
N GLU A 587 21.63 44.27 2.77
CA GLU A 587 21.66 45.32 1.75
C GLU A 587 23.08 45.57 1.22
N GLY A 588 23.24 45.64 -0.11
CA GLY A 588 24.44 46.17 -0.78
C GLY A 588 25.74 45.41 -0.55
N ARG A 589 25.73 44.27 0.15
CA ARG A 589 26.92 43.46 0.42
C ARG A 589 27.34 42.70 -0.83
N VAL A 590 28.54 42.98 -1.32
CA VAL A 590 29.17 42.22 -2.42
C VAL A 590 30.35 41.43 -1.87
N ASP A 591 30.33 40.13 -2.11
CA ASP A 591 31.36 39.20 -1.68
C ASP A 591 32.06 38.58 -2.89
N SER A 592 33.35 38.28 -2.74
CA SER A 592 34.04 37.38 -3.68
C SER A 592 33.60 35.94 -3.42
N PHE A 593 33.05 35.27 -4.43
CA PHE A 593 32.68 33.86 -4.34
C PHE A 593 33.26 33.02 -5.49
N PRO A 594 34.53 32.59 -5.38
CA PRO A 594 35.18 31.79 -6.41
C PRO A 594 34.55 30.41 -6.67
N ALA A 595 33.75 29.89 -5.74
CA ALA A 595 33.06 28.59 -5.88
C ALA A 595 31.63 28.71 -6.44
N VAL A 596 31.20 29.90 -6.90
CA VAL A 596 29.87 30.08 -7.51
C VAL A 596 29.66 29.22 -8.77
N VAL A 597 30.75 28.85 -9.44
CA VAL A 597 30.74 27.90 -10.58
C VAL A 597 30.23 26.51 -10.17
N GLU A 598 30.26 26.22 -8.86
CA GLU A 598 29.76 24.97 -8.27
C GLU A 598 28.34 25.13 -7.67
N ALA A 599 27.74 26.32 -7.73
CA ALA A 599 26.39 26.54 -7.18
C ALA A 599 25.32 25.92 -8.09
N GLY A 600 24.35 25.22 -7.50
CA GLY A 600 23.17 24.76 -8.21
C GLY A 600 22.22 25.92 -8.50
N PHE A 601 21.71 26.01 -9.73
CA PHE A 601 20.62 26.92 -10.08
C PHE A 601 19.36 26.10 -10.34
N ASP A 602 18.45 26.18 -9.39
CA ASP A 602 17.17 25.48 -9.39
C ASP A 602 16.04 26.51 -9.30
N ASP A 603 15.79 27.14 -10.44
CA ASP A 603 14.99 28.35 -10.58
C ASP A 603 14.11 28.32 -11.84
N PHE A 604 12.97 28.98 -11.72
CA PHE A 604 11.93 29.03 -12.74
C PHE A 604 11.33 30.42 -12.81
N ILE A 605 10.87 30.80 -14.00
CA ILE A 605 9.96 31.92 -14.17
C ILE A 605 8.56 31.34 -14.37
N ILE A 606 7.65 31.72 -13.48
CA ILE A 606 6.25 31.32 -13.52
C ILE A 606 5.46 32.42 -14.23
N VAL A 607 4.80 32.07 -15.33
CA VAL A 607 3.90 32.95 -16.08
C VAL A 607 2.46 32.56 -15.77
N PHE A 608 1.63 33.55 -15.45
CA PHE A 608 0.21 33.37 -15.16
C PHE A 608 -0.64 33.83 -16.35
N PRO A 609 -1.87 33.31 -16.50
CA PRO A 609 -2.85 33.87 -17.42
C PRO A 609 -3.04 35.38 -17.20
N VAL A 610 -3.23 36.15 -18.28
CA VAL A 610 -3.29 37.63 -18.23
C VAL A 610 -4.42 38.17 -17.35
N ASP A 611 -5.49 37.40 -17.19
CA ASP A 611 -6.65 37.70 -16.35
C ASP A 611 -6.43 37.39 -14.85
N SER A 612 -5.32 36.76 -14.49
CA SER A 612 -4.96 36.46 -13.09
C SER A 612 -4.64 37.71 -12.24
N GLY A 613 -4.18 38.78 -12.90
CA GLY A 613 -3.60 39.97 -12.26
C GLY A 613 -2.20 39.75 -11.65
N LEU A 614 -1.58 38.58 -11.85
CA LEU A 614 -0.26 38.25 -11.32
C LEU A 614 0.85 38.54 -12.35
N PRO A 615 1.91 39.29 -11.99
CA PRO A 615 3.06 39.45 -12.86
C PRO A 615 3.87 38.14 -12.94
N PRO A 616 4.77 37.97 -13.92
CA PRO A 616 5.68 36.85 -13.93
C PRO A 616 6.56 36.82 -12.67
N ILE A 617 6.60 35.67 -11.99
CA ILE A 617 7.31 35.47 -10.72
C ILE A 617 8.54 34.62 -10.97
N TYR A 618 9.71 35.11 -10.56
CA TYR A 618 10.92 34.32 -10.46
C TYR A 618 10.94 33.56 -9.14
N VAL A 619 11.07 32.24 -9.21
CA VAL A 619 11.14 31.34 -8.05
C VAL A 619 12.47 30.62 -8.07
N MET A 620 13.20 30.65 -6.96
CA MET A 620 14.37 29.79 -6.75
C MET A 620 14.13 28.84 -5.57
N PHE A 621 14.69 27.64 -5.63
CA PHE A 621 14.71 26.69 -4.53
C PHE A 621 16.08 26.64 -3.88
N ARG A 622 16.12 26.44 -2.56
CA ARG A 622 17.38 26.19 -1.82
C ARG A 622 18.19 25.10 -2.53
N ASP A 623 19.49 25.34 -2.73
CA ASP A 623 20.39 24.37 -3.37
C ASP A 623 20.39 23.05 -2.57
N ARG A 624 20.08 21.93 -3.24
CA ARG A 624 20.03 20.61 -2.61
C ARG A 624 21.38 20.20 -2.00
N ARG A 625 22.49 20.76 -2.48
CA ARG A 625 23.83 20.52 -1.91
C ARG A 625 24.00 21.07 -0.50
N GLU A 626 23.08 21.92 -0.03
CA GLU A 626 23.04 22.38 1.35
C GLU A 626 22.35 21.42 2.31
N ASP A 627 21.67 20.39 1.80
CA ASP A 627 20.95 19.45 2.63
C ASP A 627 21.89 18.41 3.25
N PRO A 628 21.58 17.92 4.45
CA PRO A 628 22.28 16.80 5.03
C PRO A 628 22.02 15.51 4.24
N GLY A 629 22.94 14.56 4.32
CA GLY A 629 22.72 13.24 3.74
C GLY A 629 23.79 12.22 4.11
N ILE A 630 23.44 10.96 3.89
CA ILE A 630 24.29 9.79 4.18
C ILE A 630 24.94 9.33 2.89
N VAL A 631 26.24 9.03 2.96
CA VAL A 631 27.01 8.54 1.82
C VAL A 631 26.62 7.11 1.45
N THR A 632 26.26 6.90 0.19
CA THR A 632 25.96 5.58 -0.41
C THR A 632 26.92 5.28 -1.56
N GLY A 633 26.81 4.09 -2.16
CA GLY A 633 27.60 3.71 -3.34
C GLY A 633 28.90 2.97 -3.03
N ASN A 634 29.44 2.31 -4.05
CA ASN A 634 30.58 1.39 -3.91
C ASN A 634 31.92 1.94 -4.42
N GLY A 635 31.89 2.92 -5.31
CA GLY A 635 33.04 3.37 -6.07
C GLY A 635 33.51 2.31 -7.07
N GLN A 636 34.61 2.60 -7.76
CA GLN A 636 35.20 1.68 -8.75
C GLN A 636 36.69 1.44 -8.45
N SER A 637 37.18 0.26 -8.82
CA SER A 637 38.61 -0.01 -8.76
C SER A 637 39.35 0.77 -9.84
N ILE A 638 40.37 1.53 -9.45
CA ILE A 638 41.17 2.34 -10.38
C ILE A 638 42.52 1.67 -10.62
N THR A 639 42.97 1.65 -11.87
CA THR A 639 44.32 1.22 -12.24
C THR A 639 45.10 2.39 -12.87
N GLY A 640 46.37 2.55 -12.50
CA GLY A 640 47.22 3.62 -13.03
C GLY A 640 46.97 5.01 -12.43
N SER A 641 47.17 6.06 -13.23
CA SER A 641 47.02 7.45 -12.78
C SER A 641 45.55 7.85 -12.72
N TRP A 642 45.03 7.96 -11.49
CA TRP A 642 43.60 8.20 -11.26
C TRP A 642 43.15 9.57 -11.81
N LEU A 643 43.70 10.67 -11.32
CA LEU A 643 43.31 12.02 -11.79
C LEU A 643 43.84 12.35 -13.19
N GLY A 644 44.76 11.54 -13.75
CA GLY A 644 45.30 11.74 -15.09
C GLY A 644 44.24 11.61 -16.20
N ALA A 645 43.19 10.82 -15.98
CA ALA A 645 42.11 10.60 -16.94
C ALA A 645 40.89 11.51 -16.71
N ALA A 646 40.91 12.41 -15.72
CA ALA A 646 39.77 13.25 -15.36
C ALA A 646 39.39 14.32 -16.42
N SER A 647 40.20 14.49 -17.48
CA SER A 647 39.88 15.36 -18.62
C SER A 647 39.20 14.62 -19.78
N GLN A 648 38.99 13.31 -19.67
CA GLN A 648 38.45 12.43 -20.71
C GLN A 648 37.06 11.91 -20.34
N GLY A 649 36.27 11.54 -21.36
CA GLY A 649 34.97 10.88 -21.19
C GLY A 649 34.01 11.66 -20.27
N GLU A 650 33.49 10.98 -19.25
CA GLU A 650 32.63 11.54 -18.19
C GLU A 650 33.43 11.97 -16.93
N GLY A 651 34.76 11.95 -17.00
CA GLY A 651 35.64 12.07 -15.84
C GLY A 651 36.06 10.72 -15.27
N VAL A 652 36.57 10.74 -14.05
CA VAL A 652 37.03 9.52 -13.35
C VAL A 652 36.16 9.20 -12.14
N PRO A 653 35.78 7.93 -11.94
CA PRO A 653 34.94 7.54 -10.83
C PRO A 653 35.70 7.65 -9.50
N ILE A 654 34.96 7.64 -8.40
CA ILE A 654 35.54 7.60 -7.07
C ILE A 654 36.17 6.22 -6.78
N PRO A 655 37.41 6.15 -6.29
CA PRO A 655 38.07 4.89 -5.96
C PRO A 655 37.33 4.11 -4.87
N SER A 656 37.16 2.81 -5.05
CA SER A 656 36.42 1.95 -4.12
C SER A 656 36.99 1.97 -2.69
N GLN A 657 38.31 2.13 -2.52
CA GLN A 657 38.95 2.26 -1.21
C GLN A 657 38.63 3.58 -0.49
N ILE A 658 38.28 4.63 -1.23
CA ILE A 658 37.82 5.92 -0.67
C ILE A 658 36.33 5.83 -0.36
N ALA A 659 35.54 5.25 -1.27
CA ALA A 659 34.13 5.01 -1.07
C ALA A 659 33.85 4.19 0.21
N ALA A 660 34.60 3.10 0.42
CA ALA A 660 34.47 2.25 1.60
C ALA A 660 34.72 3.00 2.92
N LYS A 661 35.60 4.01 2.93
CA LYS A 661 35.89 4.81 4.12
C LYS A 661 34.79 5.82 4.44
N LEU A 662 34.07 6.31 3.42
CA LEU A 662 33.05 7.36 3.57
C LEU A 662 31.63 6.81 3.68
N ARG A 663 31.36 5.62 3.14
CA ARG A 663 30.03 4.99 3.12
C ARG A 663 29.41 4.90 4.51
N GLY A 664 28.13 5.26 4.61
CA GLY A 664 27.37 5.25 5.86
C GLY A 664 27.64 6.43 6.79
N GLN A 665 28.59 7.32 6.46
CA GLN A 665 28.78 8.57 7.20
C GLN A 665 27.73 9.61 6.78
N GLU A 666 27.23 10.35 7.76
CA GLU A 666 26.33 11.48 7.55
C GLU A 666 27.13 12.78 7.45
N PHE A 667 26.80 13.60 6.46
CA PHE A 667 27.36 14.94 6.29
C PHE A 667 26.24 15.96 6.29
N LYS A 668 26.48 17.09 6.97
CA LYS A 668 25.52 18.20 7.05
C LYS A 668 25.24 18.93 5.74
N ASN A 669 26.11 18.78 4.74
CA ASN A 669 25.99 19.31 3.38
C ASN A 669 27.11 18.76 2.48
N PHE A 670 26.99 18.96 1.16
CA PHE A 670 27.95 18.47 0.18
C PHE A 670 29.34 19.10 0.32
N LYS A 671 29.43 20.32 0.85
CA LYS A 671 30.72 20.97 1.14
C LYS A 671 31.49 20.19 2.21
N ALA A 672 30.83 19.81 3.31
CA ALA A 672 31.43 19.01 4.36
C ALA A 672 31.88 17.64 3.83
N PHE A 673 31.05 16.99 2.99
CA PHE A 673 31.42 15.77 2.29
C PHE A 673 32.66 15.96 1.42
N ARG A 674 32.72 17.00 0.59
CA ARG A 674 33.88 17.26 -0.29
C ARG A 674 35.17 17.50 0.49
N GLU A 675 35.09 18.23 1.62
CA GLU A 675 36.24 18.46 2.49
C GLU A 675 36.74 17.16 3.12
N ALA A 676 35.82 16.32 3.60
CA ALA A 676 36.14 14.99 4.11
C ALA A 676 36.71 14.08 3.02
N PHE A 677 36.10 14.08 1.84
CA PHE A 677 36.55 13.33 0.67
C PHE A 677 38.02 13.61 0.35
N TRP A 678 38.41 14.87 0.20
CA TRP A 678 39.80 15.21 -0.11
C TRP A 678 40.77 14.88 1.03
N LYS A 679 40.34 14.99 2.30
CA LYS A 679 41.15 14.52 3.45
C LYS A 679 41.34 13.01 3.42
N THR A 680 40.30 12.25 3.10
CA THR A 680 40.36 10.78 2.97
C THR A 680 41.30 10.36 1.85
N VAL A 681 41.29 11.07 0.71
CA VAL A 681 42.26 10.88 -0.39
C VAL A 681 43.68 11.18 0.10
N ALA A 682 43.88 12.22 0.92
CA ALA A 682 45.19 12.56 1.46
C ALA A 682 45.76 11.52 2.44
N SER A 683 44.88 10.79 3.13
CA SER A 683 45.25 9.70 4.04
C SER A 683 45.50 8.37 3.32
N ASP A 684 45.24 8.28 2.02
CA ASP A 684 45.47 7.09 1.22
C ASP A 684 46.86 7.16 0.56
N SER A 685 47.80 6.31 0.99
CA SER A 685 49.20 6.42 0.55
C SER A 685 49.37 6.22 -0.96
N GLU A 686 48.56 5.35 -1.57
CA GLU A 686 48.61 5.09 -3.00
C GLU A 686 48.15 6.31 -3.80
N LEU A 687 46.97 6.87 -3.50
CA LEU A 687 46.45 8.03 -4.21
C LEU A 687 47.23 9.32 -3.91
N ALA A 688 47.63 9.53 -2.66
CA ALA A 688 48.40 10.70 -2.24
C ALA A 688 49.77 10.75 -2.93
N SER A 689 50.40 9.60 -3.22
CA SER A 689 51.69 9.52 -3.90
C SER A 689 51.64 10.04 -5.35
N GLN A 690 50.45 10.09 -5.97
CA GLN A 690 50.26 10.56 -7.34
C GLN A 690 50.22 12.11 -7.44
N LEU A 691 50.16 12.82 -6.31
CA LEU A 691 49.97 14.27 -6.26
C LEU A 691 51.28 15.02 -5.97
N ASN A 692 51.45 16.19 -6.60
CA ASN A 692 52.55 17.08 -6.26
C ASN A 692 52.39 17.67 -4.84
N ARG A 693 53.51 18.16 -4.27
CA ARG A 693 53.56 18.69 -2.90
C ARG A 693 52.54 19.81 -2.63
N GLN A 694 52.23 20.65 -3.63
CA GLN A 694 51.26 21.74 -3.47
C GLN A 694 49.84 21.18 -3.35
N ASN A 695 49.46 20.26 -4.23
CA ASN A 695 48.16 19.60 -4.20
C ASN A 695 47.98 18.76 -2.93
N LEU A 696 49.02 18.05 -2.48
CA LEU A 696 48.98 17.31 -1.22
C LEU A 696 48.66 18.22 -0.03
N ARG A 697 49.33 19.38 0.09
CA ARG A 697 49.03 20.38 1.13
C ARG A 697 47.60 20.91 1.07
N ARG A 698 47.00 20.99 -0.12
CA ARG A 698 45.61 21.45 -0.28
C ARG A 698 44.63 20.41 0.20
N ILE A 699 44.77 19.16 -0.24
CA ILE A 699 43.82 18.10 0.11
C ILE A 699 43.90 17.72 1.59
N LEU A 700 45.08 17.85 2.23
CA LEU A 700 45.22 17.74 3.69
C LEU A 700 44.36 18.77 4.45
N ASN A 701 44.13 19.94 3.86
CA ASN A 701 43.26 20.97 4.39
C ASN A 701 41.82 20.85 3.88
N GLY A 702 41.43 19.73 3.27
CA GLY A 702 40.10 19.50 2.68
C GLY A 702 39.82 20.29 1.39
N LYS A 703 40.84 20.91 0.78
CA LYS A 703 40.67 21.72 -0.43
C LYS A 703 40.95 20.89 -1.68
N ALA A 704 40.15 21.09 -2.72
CA ALA A 704 40.37 20.44 -4.02
C ALA A 704 41.77 20.76 -4.60
N PRO A 705 42.44 19.75 -5.20
CA PRO A 705 43.72 19.93 -5.86
C PRO A 705 43.58 20.70 -7.18
N TYR A 706 44.64 21.39 -7.60
CA TYR A 706 44.72 22.07 -8.89
C TYR A 706 44.86 21.07 -10.04
N THR A 707 44.23 21.39 -11.17
CA THR A 707 44.46 20.72 -12.45
C THR A 707 45.65 21.35 -13.18
N SER A 708 46.11 20.70 -14.25
CA SER A 708 47.03 21.33 -15.22
C SER A 708 46.43 22.62 -15.79
N GLU A 709 47.26 23.62 -16.11
CA GLU A 709 46.82 24.90 -16.69
C GLU A 709 46.07 24.72 -18.00
N LEU A 710 46.42 23.71 -18.80
CA LEU A 710 45.73 23.37 -20.06
C LEU A 710 44.27 22.92 -19.86
N GLU A 711 43.94 22.52 -18.63
CA GLU A 711 42.65 21.99 -18.20
C GLU A 711 41.82 23.02 -17.41
N HIS A 712 42.32 24.26 -17.27
CA HIS A 712 41.56 25.36 -16.67
C HIS A 712 40.43 25.81 -17.60
N ALA A 713 39.37 26.35 -17.01
CA ALA A 713 38.25 26.97 -17.71
C ALA A 713 38.00 28.37 -17.12
N GLY A 714 38.56 29.39 -17.75
CA GLY A 714 38.54 30.75 -17.20
C GLY A 714 39.26 30.80 -15.86
N LYS A 715 38.55 31.18 -14.79
CA LYS A 715 39.10 31.25 -13.42
C LYS A 715 39.01 29.90 -12.66
N SER A 716 38.32 28.90 -13.21
CA SER A 716 38.22 27.56 -12.63
C SER A 716 39.48 26.74 -12.94
N SER A 717 40.20 26.34 -11.90
CA SER A 717 41.55 25.75 -11.98
C SER A 717 41.73 24.47 -11.15
N LYS A 718 40.67 23.99 -10.50
CA LYS A 718 40.72 22.87 -9.53
C LYS A 718 39.85 21.73 -10.02
N PHE A 719 40.16 20.50 -9.62
CA PHE A 719 39.29 19.37 -9.89
C PHE A 719 37.91 19.57 -9.24
N GLU A 720 36.86 19.19 -9.95
CA GLU A 720 35.46 19.37 -9.56
C GLU A 720 34.81 18.00 -9.37
N LEU A 721 33.93 17.88 -8.36
CA LEU A 721 33.10 16.71 -8.13
C LEU A 721 31.78 16.92 -8.88
N HIS A 722 31.56 16.12 -9.92
CA HIS A 722 30.45 16.22 -10.85
C HIS A 722 29.47 15.06 -10.64
N HIS A 723 28.17 15.36 -10.64
CA HIS A 723 27.10 14.36 -10.58
C HIS A 723 26.76 13.88 -11.99
N LYS A 724 26.88 12.57 -12.26
CA LYS A 724 26.62 11.96 -13.58
C LYS A 724 25.15 12.08 -13.96
N ILE A 725 24.27 11.61 -13.09
CA ILE A 725 22.85 11.95 -13.10
C ILE A 725 22.76 13.30 -12.42
N PHE A 726 22.32 14.32 -13.16
CA PHE A 726 22.25 15.67 -12.64
C PHE A 726 21.29 15.74 -11.45
N ILE A 727 21.63 16.56 -10.46
CA ILE A 727 20.80 16.81 -9.28
C ILE A 727 19.40 17.32 -9.69
N SER A 728 19.32 18.08 -10.78
CA SER A 728 18.08 18.57 -11.39
C SER A 728 17.24 17.50 -12.11
N GLN A 729 17.77 16.29 -12.28
CA GLN A 729 17.09 15.13 -12.86
C GLN A 729 16.89 14.03 -11.81
N GLY A 730 16.86 14.40 -10.52
CA GLY A 730 16.70 13.43 -9.42
C GLY A 730 17.98 12.70 -9.04
N GLY A 731 19.15 13.12 -9.54
CA GLY A 731 20.43 12.51 -9.16
C GLY A 731 20.73 12.65 -7.66
N GLU A 732 21.07 11.52 -7.03
CA GLU A 732 21.43 11.48 -5.61
C GLU A 732 22.73 12.23 -5.34
N ILE A 733 22.73 13.02 -4.26
CA ILE A 733 23.80 13.99 -3.98
C ILE A 733 25.01 13.33 -3.33
N PHE A 734 24.77 12.38 -2.43
CA PHE A 734 25.77 11.66 -1.64
C PHE A 734 25.99 10.22 -2.12
N ASP A 735 25.39 9.84 -3.24
CA ASP A 735 25.71 8.58 -3.90
C ASP A 735 27.06 8.71 -4.62
N ILE A 736 28.07 8.02 -4.10
CA ILE A 736 29.42 8.04 -4.63
C ILE A 736 29.48 7.50 -6.06
N ASP A 737 28.60 6.57 -6.42
CA ASP A 737 28.57 6.01 -7.78
C ASP A 737 28.02 7.03 -8.80
N ASN A 738 27.24 8.00 -8.32
CA ASN A 738 26.79 9.15 -9.08
C ASN A 738 27.85 10.26 -9.18
N ILE A 739 29.00 10.18 -8.50
CA ILE A 739 30.00 11.26 -8.47
C ILE A 739 31.24 10.88 -9.31
N HIS A 740 31.64 11.77 -10.20
CA HIS A 740 32.88 11.69 -10.98
C HIS A 740 33.76 12.90 -10.73
N ILE A 741 35.07 12.72 -10.79
CA ILE A 741 36.03 13.82 -10.76
C ILE A 741 36.34 14.25 -12.19
N VAL A 742 36.18 15.53 -12.45
CA VAL A 742 36.39 16.14 -13.76
C VAL A 742 37.34 17.33 -13.66
N THR A 743 38.01 17.66 -14.77
CA THR A 743 38.68 18.95 -14.91
C THR A 743 37.67 20.07 -15.19
N PRO A 744 37.96 21.34 -14.83
CA PRO A 744 37.09 22.47 -15.13
C PRO A 744 36.69 22.55 -16.61
N LYS A 745 37.65 22.30 -17.51
CA LYS A 745 37.40 22.32 -18.95
C LYS A 745 36.47 21.20 -19.41
N LEU A 746 36.57 20.02 -18.82
CA LEU A 746 35.63 18.92 -19.11
C LEU A 746 34.26 19.21 -18.51
N HIS A 747 34.19 19.65 -17.26
CA HIS A 747 32.93 20.00 -16.59
C HIS A 747 32.12 21.02 -17.38
N LYS A 748 32.79 22.09 -17.85
CA LYS A 748 32.18 23.10 -18.72
C LYS A 748 31.69 22.51 -20.04
N ARG A 749 32.38 21.52 -20.60
CA ARG A 749 31.97 20.87 -21.86
C ARG A 749 30.74 19.99 -21.68
N ILE A 750 30.66 19.28 -20.55
CA ILE A 750 29.51 18.45 -20.19
C ILE A 750 28.25 19.32 -20.08
N HIS A 751 28.34 20.47 -19.39
CA HIS A 751 27.22 21.41 -19.24
C HIS A 751 27.00 22.36 -20.42
N GLY A 752 27.99 22.55 -21.28
CA GLY A 752 27.91 23.42 -22.47
C GLY A 752 27.23 22.78 -23.68
N LYS A 753 27.07 21.45 -23.69
CA LYS A 753 26.26 20.73 -24.68
C LYS A 753 24.81 20.65 -24.20
N GLY A 754 24.08 21.75 -24.33
CA GLY A 754 22.62 21.70 -24.37
C GLY A 754 22.17 21.35 -25.79
N ASN A 755 21.53 20.20 -25.97
CA ASN A 755 20.47 20.05 -26.98
C ASN A 755 19.26 20.85 -26.53
#